data_AF-A0A7R9ERZ5-F1
#
_entry.id   AF-A0A7R9ERZ5-F1
#
_cell.length_a   1.000
_cell.length_b   1.000
_cell.length_c   1.000
_cell.angle_alpha   90.00
_cell.angle_beta   90.00
_cell.angle_gamma   90.00
#
_symmetry.space_group_name_H-M   'P 1'
#
loop_
_entity.id
_entity.type
_entity.pdbx_description
1 polymer ?
#
loop_
_entity_poly.entity_id
_entity_poly.type
_entity_poly.pdbx_seq_one_letter_code
_entity_poly.pdbx_strand_id
1 'polypeptide(L)'
;MELIKRRRKGAQNSLARECAVRDYGASSIVCVCNSTYCDSLEPIEENNISGGHYLHYVSSKAGRRLEMNAGTFKTEMNETVPTFTVDKETKYQEIFGFGAALTDSTALNIKNLSDTTTEVLLNTYFGKGGSNYLYLRVPMGACDFSTRYYSYDDVEGDTEWEHFDLIDNDYQFKVPIIKRASELRGETIKLFATPWSAPWWMKINGTTKGIAHLDEQYYQPWANYFLKYFDAFARQNISFWGVNPQNEPSQGYNYASTIPVMGWSPEAYTGWVADYLGPTLEKGGYGSLKLMILDDNRMWLPNWVNTAFNNWVVGWTDWNMALNEDGGPATFNDNPTVWGYNAAIIVNATGDEFYKQPPYYFQAHYSMFVPPGSVHIQLTYPNPGGLLHVAFLTPENNVVVILYNRDYGSTSIVCVCNATYCDILDPISEESITSGSFIHYSSTQSGKRLQPNKGVFSNNEGGAQLLFLRIPMGASDFSLRPYTYDDIEGDVTLEHFALIDNDYDYKIPILNRATEIRGQELKLFTSPWSAPWWMKINGTTGISHLAEEYYQVWADYFVKYFDAYAQQGISFWGYSPQNEPIQGSDHAAKIISMGWTKESQTPWIADYLGPTMEKGGYGDLKMMILDDNRSRLPGWAETVFANAVAKSYVAGTAVHWYTDEGIRPNAFNNWVVGWTDWNMAINEQGGPATFGYNAAIIVNATADEFYKQPPYYFQAHFSMFIPPDSKHVSLTSDNDGGLLNVAFITPETDVVVILMNS
;
A
#
# COMPACT_ATOMS: atom_id res chain seq x y z
N MET A 1 9.94 -37.12 29.56
CA MET A 1 9.63 -37.37 28.13
C MET A 1 8.32 -38.18 27.91
N GLU A 2 7.39 -38.24 28.87
CA GLU A 2 6.26 -39.20 28.83
C GLU A 2 4.87 -38.55 28.77
N LEU A 3 4.74 -37.25 29.05
CA LEU A 3 3.46 -36.53 29.08
C LEU A 3 2.83 -36.29 27.68
N ILE A 4 3.61 -36.28 26.61
CA ILE A 4 3.16 -35.85 25.27
C ILE A 4 2.43 -36.96 24.48
N LYS A 5 2.57 -38.24 24.86
CA LYS A 5 2.03 -39.38 24.07
C LYS A 5 0.59 -39.81 24.41
N ARG A 6 -0.19 -39.02 25.17
CA ARG A 6 -1.57 -39.40 25.60
C ARG A 6 -2.74 -38.59 24.98
N ARG A 7 -2.52 -37.72 24.00
CA ARG A 7 -3.61 -36.94 23.32
C ARG A 7 -4.16 -37.54 22.01
N ARG A 8 -4.12 -38.88 21.80
CA ARG A 8 -4.62 -39.52 20.55
C ARG A 8 -5.84 -40.45 20.66
N LYS A 9 -6.47 -40.59 21.83
CA LYS A 9 -7.83 -41.17 21.98
C LYS A 9 -8.56 -40.55 23.18
N GLY A 10 -9.73 -39.94 22.94
CA GLY A 10 -10.71 -39.59 23.97
C GLY A 10 -10.60 -38.19 24.56
N ALA A 11 -11.13 -37.19 23.84
CA ALA A 11 -11.53 -35.89 24.41
C ALA A 11 -12.64 -35.25 23.56
N GLN A 12 -13.91 -35.39 23.97
CA GLN A 12 -14.95 -34.47 23.52
C GLN A 12 -14.80 -33.20 24.38
N ASN A 13 -14.16 -32.18 23.80
CA ASN A 13 -14.19 -30.73 24.14
C ASN A 13 -12.96 -30.04 23.52
N SER A 14 -12.75 -30.24 22.22
CA SER A 14 -11.93 -29.31 21.43
C SER A 14 -12.86 -28.24 20.87
N LEU A 15 -12.46 -26.97 20.98
CA LEU A 15 -13.16 -25.86 20.33
C LEU A 15 -12.68 -25.64 18.88
N ALA A 16 -11.61 -26.33 18.47
CA ALA A 16 -11.17 -26.33 17.09
C ALA A 16 -12.10 -27.18 16.21
N ARG A 17 -12.39 -26.68 15.01
CA ARG A 17 -13.15 -27.36 13.96
C ARG A 17 -12.39 -27.17 12.65
N GLU A 18 -12.21 -28.24 11.89
CA GLU A 18 -11.44 -28.22 10.64
C GLU A 18 -12.20 -27.51 9.50
N CYS A 19 -11.48 -27.05 8.49
CA CYS A 19 -12.06 -26.43 7.30
C CYS A 19 -12.97 -27.41 6.54
N ALA A 20 -14.25 -27.09 6.39
CA ALA A 20 -15.14 -27.76 5.44
C ALA A 20 -14.81 -27.27 4.02
N VAL A 21 -13.78 -27.86 3.41
CA VAL A 21 -13.21 -27.41 2.13
C VAL A 21 -14.22 -27.50 0.99
N ARG A 22 -14.37 -26.41 0.22
CA ARG A 22 -14.98 -26.39 -1.12
C ARG A 22 -13.99 -25.81 -2.12
N ASP A 23 -13.80 -26.49 -3.25
CA ASP A 23 -12.94 -26.08 -4.36
C ASP A 23 -13.82 -25.46 -5.46
N TYR A 24 -13.45 -24.27 -5.92
CA TYR A 24 -14.15 -23.52 -6.97
C TYR A 24 -13.36 -23.52 -8.30
N GLY A 25 -12.23 -24.23 -8.37
CA GLY A 25 -11.29 -24.14 -9.48
C GLY A 25 -10.32 -22.96 -9.33
N ALA A 26 -9.57 -22.66 -10.40
CA ALA A 26 -8.55 -21.59 -10.45
C ALA A 26 -7.49 -21.59 -9.32
N SER A 27 -7.35 -22.69 -8.58
CA SER A 27 -6.56 -22.81 -7.33
C SER A 27 -7.14 -22.13 -6.08
N SER A 28 -8.42 -21.75 -6.06
CA SER A 28 -9.09 -21.20 -4.87
C SER A 28 -9.92 -22.25 -4.13
N ILE A 29 -9.61 -22.41 -2.84
CA ILE A 29 -10.30 -23.30 -1.92
C ILE A 29 -10.75 -22.51 -0.68
N VAL A 30 -12.04 -22.62 -0.35
CA VAL A 30 -12.70 -21.91 0.74
C VAL A 30 -13.14 -22.86 1.84
N CYS A 31 -13.41 -22.33 3.03
CA CYS A 31 -14.07 -23.09 4.09
C CYS A 31 -15.55 -22.69 4.16
N VAL A 32 -16.43 -23.68 4.05
CA VAL A 32 -17.88 -23.50 4.09
C VAL A 32 -18.35 -23.45 5.53
N CYS A 33 -19.19 -22.46 5.83
CA CYS A 33 -19.85 -22.27 7.10
C CYS A 33 -21.36 -22.07 6.91
N ASN A 34 -22.15 -22.50 7.88
CA ASN A 34 -23.61 -22.37 7.94
C ASN A 34 -24.09 -22.40 9.40
N SER A 35 -25.40 -22.35 9.61
CA SER A 35 -26.09 -22.37 10.92
C SER A 35 -25.73 -23.53 11.85
N THR A 36 -25.06 -24.58 11.38
CA THR A 36 -24.66 -25.76 12.19
C THR A 36 -23.15 -25.97 12.29
N TYR A 37 -22.38 -25.53 11.29
CA TYR A 37 -20.96 -25.79 11.16
C TYR A 37 -20.19 -24.56 10.67
N CYS A 38 -19.03 -24.32 11.26
CA CYS A 38 -17.98 -23.47 10.70
C CYS A 38 -16.65 -23.95 11.28
N ASP A 39 -15.54 -23.69 10.58
CA ASP A 39 -14.21 -23.93 11.14
C ASP A 39 -13.85 -22.85 12.16
N SER A 40 -13.20 -23.28 13.24
CA SER A 40 -12.89 -22.48 14.42
C SER A 40 -11.60 -22.97 15.05
N LEU A 41 -10.98 -22.14 15.89
CA LEU A 41 -9.72 -22.46 16.55
C LEU A 41 -9.90 -22.61 18.06
N GLU A 42 -9.01 -23.37 18.70
CA GLU A 42 -8.84 -23.30 20.15
C GLU A 42 -8.18 -21.95 20.48
N PRO A 43 -8.79 -21.12 21.36
CA PRO A 43 -8.19 -19.86 21.78
C PRO A 43 -6.84 -20.09 22.45
N ILE A 44 -5.86 -19.21 22.22
CA ILE A 44 -4.58 -19.26 22.93
C ILE A 44 -4.82 -18.78 24.37
N GLU A 45 -4.77 -19.72 25.31
CA GLU A 45 -4.49 -19.40 26.71
C GLU A 45 -2.98 -19.19 26.85
N GLU A 46 -2.54 -17.94 26.92
CA GLU A 46 -1.12 -17.53 26.88
C GLU A 46 -0.26 -18.21 27.97
N ASN A 47 -0.87 -18.52 29.12
CA ASN A 47 -0.25 -19.26 30.23
C ASN A 47 0.21 -20.69 29.86
N ASN A 48 -0.22 -21.25 28.73
CA ASN A 48 0.11 -22.62 28.31
C ASN A 48 1.43 -22.74 27.53
N ILE A 49 2.11 -21.64 27.18
CA ILE A 49 3.43 -21.67 26.50
C ILE A 49 4.56 -21.61 27.54
N SER A 50 4.94 -22.77 28.09
CA SER A 50 6.09 -22.84 28.99
C SER A 50 7.41 -22.49 28.28
N GLY A 51 8.32 -21.78 28.96
CA GLY A 51 9.61 -21.37 28.40
C GLY A 51 10.38 -22.50 27.69
N GLY A 52 11.01 -22.17 26.57
CA GLY A 52 11.66 -23.16 25.68
C GLY A 52 10.71 -23.89 24.72
N HIS A 53 9.43 -23.51 24.66
CA HIS A 53 8.43 -24.06 23.73
C HIS A 53 7.88 -22.98 22.79
N TYR A 54 7.31 -23.40 21.66
CA TYR A 54 6.63 -22.53 20.70
C TYR A 54 5.37 -23.19 20.14
N LEU A 55 4.44 -22.35 19.65
CA LEU A 55 3.33 -22.75 18.79
C LEU A 55 3.60 -22.25 17.37
N HIS A 56 3.09 -22.97 16.37
CA HIS A 56 3.29 -22.69 14.94
C HIS A 56 1.99 -23.00 14.20
N TYR A 57 1.33 -21.96 13.71
CA TYR A 57 0.07 -22.04 12.99
C TYR A 57 0.33 -21.92 11.49
N VAL A 58 -0.30 -22.76 10.65
CA VAL A 58 0.01 -22.79 9.21
C VAL A 58 -1.24 -22.71 8.34
N SER A 59 -1.27 -21.71 7.46
CA SER A 59 -2.17 -21.67 6.30
C SER A 59 -1.40 -21.95 5.01
N SER A 60 -2.03 -22.55 4.00
CA SER A 60 -1.36 -22.80 2.70
C SER A 60 -2.34 -22.99 1.55
N LYS A 61 -1.89 -22.68 0.32
CA LYS A 61 -2.63 -22.88 -0.94
C LYS A 61 -3.15 -24.32 -1.11
N ALA A 62 -2.43 -25.32 -0.57
CA ALA A 62 -2.75 -26.73 -0.71
C ALA A 62 -3.79 -27.30 0.28
N GLY A 63 -4.38 -26.50 1.17
CA GLY A 63 -5.49 -26.95 2.04
C GLY A 63 -5.44 -26.44 3.48
N ARG A 64 -4.25 -26.27 4.06
CA ARG A 64 -4.10 -25.93 5.49
C ARG A 64 -4.66 -24.56 5.83
N ARG A 65 -5.28 -24.43 7.00
CA ARG A 65 -5.98 -23.24 7.50
C ARG A 65 -5.71 -23.10 9.00
N LEU A 66 -4.77 -22.21 9.35
CA LEU A 66 -4.32 -21.98 10.74
C LEU A 66 -4.04 -23.28 11.52
N GLU A 67 -3.46 -24.28 10.84
CA GLU A 67 -3.18 -25.61 11.40
C GLU A 67 -2.12 -25.50 12.50
N MET A 68 -2.52 -25.72 13.76
CA MET A 68 -1.66 -25.57 14.93
C MET A 68 -0.76 -26.79 15.14
N ASN A 69 0.54 -26.53 15.22
CA ASN A 69 1.57 -27.46 15.65
C ASN A 69 2.35 -26.85 16.84
N ALA A 70 2.89 -27.68 17.73
CA ALA A 70 3.67 -27.24 18.89
C ALA A 70 5.05 -27.88 18.91
N GLY A 71 6.06 -27.13 19.37
CA GLY A 71 7.45 -27.57 19.38
C GLY A 71 8.29 -27.02 20.53
N THR A 72 9.55 -27.43 20.59
CA THR A 72 10.55 -26.98 21.55
C THR A 72 11.72 -26.34 20.85
N PHE A 73 12.22 -25.22 21.38
CA PHE A 73 13.50 -24.65 20.97
C PHE A 73 14.65 -25.61 21.30
N LYS A 74 15.72 -25.56 20.51
CA LYS A 74 16.96 -26.31 20.75
C LYS A 74 18.01 -25.39 21.36
N THR A 75 18.82 -25.91 22.28
CA THR A 75 19.96 -25.18 22.87
C THR A 75 21.18 -25.16 21.96
N GLU A 76 21.23 -26.02 20.96
CA GLU A 76 22.32 -26.15 20.00
C GLU A 76 21.74 -26.09 18.57
N MET A 77 22.39 -25.35 17.69
CA MET A 77 22.08 -25.30 16.26
C MET A 77 23.00 -26.23 15.47
N ASN A 78 22.54 -26.60 14.27
CA ASN A 78 23.37 -27.25 13.26
C ASN A 78 23.57 -26.21 12.14
N GLU A 79 24.83 -25.89 11.81
CA GLU A 79 25.25 -24.65 11.10
C GLU A 79 24.85 -24.56 9.61
N THR A 80 23.87 -25.34 9.17
CA THR A 80 23.50 -25.57 7.77
C THR A 80 22.05 -25.17 7.43
N VAL A 81 21.37 -24.44 8.32
CA VAL A 81 19.97 -24.03 8.15
C VAL A 81 19.81 -22.51 8.25
N PRO A 82 19.12 -21.84 7.31
CA PRO A 82 18.80 -20.42 7.39
C PRO A 82 18.16 -20.03 8.73
N THR A 83 18.67 -18.96 9.34
CA THR A 83 18.34 -18.59 10.72
C THR A 83 17.73 -17.19 10.80
N PHE A 84 16.55 -17.09 11.41
CA PHE A 84 15.93 -15.85 11.83
C PHE A 84 16.46 -15.42 13.19
N THR A 85 16.91 -14.17 13.32
CA THR A 85 17.32 -13.57 14.59
C THR A 85 16.28 -12.54 15.01
N VAL A 86 15.60 -12.78 16.13
CA VAL A 86 14.70 -11.79 16.76
C VAL A 86 15.48 -10.97 17.77
N ASP A 87 15.46 -9.65 17.63
CA ASP A 87 15.85 -8.71 18.70
C ASP A 87 14.58 -8.17 19.37
N LYS A 88 14.60 -8.09 20.71
CA LYS A 88 13.50 -7.58 21.53
C LYS A 88 13.69 -6.11 21.95
N GLU A 89 14.92 -5.60 21.86
CA GLU A 89 15.26 -4.27 22.35
C GLU A 89 15.02 -3.20 21.28
N THR A 90 15.32 -3.49 20.01
CA THR A 90 14.92 -2.66 18.86
C THR A 90 13.41 -2.74 18.63
N LYS A 91 12.71 -1.66 18.98
CA LYS A 91 11.25 -1.52 18.97
C LYS A 91 10.81 -0.42 18.01
N TYR A 92 9.67 -0.66 17.37
CA TYR A 92 9.01 0.27 16.45
C TYR A 92 7.64 0.68 17.02
N GLN A 93 6.59 0.72 16.20
CA GLN A 93 5.26 1.17 16.60
C GLN A 93 4.48 0.16 17.45
N GLU A 94 3.57 0.70 18.26
CA GLU A 94 2.49 -0.04 18.90
C GLU A 94 1.38 -0.37 17.89
N ILE A 95 0.85 -1.58 17.92
CA ILE A 95 -0.27 -2.03 17.11
C ILE A 95 -1.57 -1.84 17.88
N PHE A 96 -2.44 -1.01 17.34
CA PHE A 96 -3.77 -0.70 17.88
C PHE A 96 -4.78 -1.82 17.61
N GLY A 97 -4.72 -2.46 16.43
CA GLY A 97 -5.48 -3.66 16.10
C GLY A 97 -5.93 -3.78 14.63
N PHE A 98 -6.92 -4.65 14.42
CA PHE A 98 -7.39 -5.09 13.10
C PHE A 98 -8.92 -5.10 13.01
N GLY A 99 -9.46 -4.96 11.79
CA GLY A 99 -10.90 -4.84 11.53
C GLY A 99 -11.32 -4.98 10.06
N ALA A 100 -12.56 -4.59 9.77
CA ALA A 100 -13.16 -4.46 8.43
C ALA A 100 -14.19 -3.31 8.39
N ALA A 101 -14.76 -2.95 7.23
CA ALA A 101 -15.87 -2.00 7.15
C ALA A 101 -17.26 -2.67 7.21
N LEU A 102 -18.19 -1.99 7.88
CA LEU A 102 -19.59 -2.34 8.01
C LEU A 102 -20.43 -1.50 7.03
N THR A 103 -20.28 -1.81 5.74
CA THR A 103 -21.02 -1.18 4.64
C THR A 103 -22.50 -1.58 4.63
N ASP A 104 -23.34 -0.83 3.89
CA ASP A 104 -24.73 -1.24 3.63
C ASP A 104 -24.78 -2.63 2.98
N SER A 105 -23.90 -2.90 2.01
CA SER A 105 -23.73 -4.21 1.38
C SER A 105 -23.41 -5.32 2.38
N THR A 106 -22.41 -5.11 3.24
CA THR A 106 -22.07 -6.03 4.34
C THR A 106 -23.29 -6.32 5.23
N ALA A 107 -23.97 -5.26 5.66
CA ALA A 107 -25.09 -5.36 6.59
C ALA A 107 -26.30 -6.09 5.96
N LEU A 108 -26.60 -5.84 4.68
CA LEU A 108 -27.65 -6.51 3.92
C LEU A 108 -27.32 -7.99 3.66
N ASN A 109 -26.09 -8.31 3.26
CA ASN A 109 -25.67 -9.69 3.03
C ASN A 109 -25.73 -10.53 4.30
N ILE A 110 -25.27 -9.98 5.43
CA ILE A 110 -25.40 -10.64 6.74
C ILE A 110 -26.89 -10.78 7.12
N LYS A 111 -27.74 -9.78 6.84
CA LYS A 111 -29.17 -9.87 7.16
C LYS A 111 -29.94 -10.89 6.31
N ASN A 112 -29.45 -11.24 5.12
CA ASN A 112 -30.06 -12.24 4.23
C ASN A 112 -29.77 -13.70 4.65
N LEU A 113 -28.92 -13.92 5.66
CA LEU A 113 -28.70 -15.23 6.30
C LEU A 113 -29.73 -15.51 7.39
N SER A 114 -29.85 -16.77 7.83
CA SER A 114 -30.61 -17.08 9.06
C SER A 114 -29.96 -16.40 10.28
N ASP A 115 -30.74 -16.10 11.33
CA ASP A 115 -30.19 -15.52 12.57
C ASP A 115 -29.11 -16.44 13.19
N THR A 116 -29.24 -17.77 13.00
CA THR A 116 -28.24 -18.77 13.38
C THR A 116 -26.95 -18.70 12.56
N THR A 117 -27.02 -18.54 11.24
CA THR A 117 -25.80 -18.40 10.42
C THR A 117 -25.16 -17.02 10.60
N THR A 118 -25.98 -15.98 10.82
CA THR A 118 -25.55 -14.63 11.21
C THR A 118 -24.71 -14.67 12.48
N GLU A 119 -25.18 -15.35 13.53
CA GLU A 119 -24.44 -15.53 14.78
C GLU A 119 -23.12 -16.28 14.56
N VAL A 120 -23.11 -17.32 13.73
CA VAL A 120 -21.88 -18.06 13.37
C VAL A 120 -20.89 -17.19 12.59
N LEU A 121 -21.36 -16.31 11.70
CA LEU A 121 -20.54 -15.35 10.95
C LEU A 121 -19.96 -14.27 11.86
N LEU A 122 -20.77 -13.66 12.74
CA LEU A 122 -20.30 -12.66 13.69
C LEU A 122 -19.32 -13.26 14.70
N ASN A 123 -19.58 -14.46 15.22
CA ASN A 123 -18.63 -15.18 16.08
C ASN A 123 -17.34 -15.57 15.32
N THR A 124 -17.39 -15.69 13.98
CA THR A 124 -16.19 -15.93 13.16
C THR A 124 -15.27 -14.70 13.09
N TYR A 125 -15.80 -13.47 13.12
CA TYR A 125 -14.96 -12.26 13.18
C TYR A 125 -14.62 -11.82 14.61
N PHE A 126 -15.58 -11.86 15.54
CA PHE A 126 -15.47 -11.20 16.84
C PHE A 126 -15.34 -12.16 18.04
N GLY A 127 -15.63 -13.44 17.84
CA GLY A 127 -15.53 -14.46 18.88
C GLY A 127 -14.10 -14.98 19.08
N LYS A 128 -13.79 -15.46 20.29
CA LYS A 128 -12.43 -15.89 20.69
C LYS A 128 -11.86 -17.09 19.93
N GLY A 129 -12.68 -17.83 19.19
CA GLY A 129 -12.27 -18.92 18.29
C GLY A 129 -12.29 -18.54 16.80
N GLY A 130 -12.56 -17.27 16.49
CA GLY A 130 -12.53 -16.64 15.17
C GLY A 130 -11.29 -15.76 14.99
N SER A 131 -11.31 -14.83 14.01
CA SER A 131 -10.18 -13.94 13.72
C SER A 131 -9.94 -12.85 14.78
N ASN A 132 -10.89 -12.65 15.70
CA ASN A 132 -10.75 -11.75 16.85
C ASN A 132 -10.47 -10.29 16.46
N TYR A 133 -11.33 -9.71 15.61
CA TYR A 133 -11.27 -8.29 15.21
C TYR A 133 -11.75 -7.38 16.34
N LEU A 134 -11.23 -6.15 16.39
CA LEU A 134 -11.60 -5.13 17.39
C LEU A 134 -12.09 -3.81 16.76
N TYR A 135 -11.83 -3.61 15.46
CA TYR A 135 -12.14 -2.37 14.76
C TYR A 135 -13.26 -2.57 13.73
N LEU A 136 -14.10 -1.55 13.56
CA LEU A 136 -15.03 -1.45 12.43
C LEU A 136 -15.04 -0.04 11.86
N ARG A 137 -14.90 0.06 10.53
CA ARG A 137 -15.13 1.30 9.76
C ARG A 137 -16.61 1.41 9.42
N VAL A 138 -17.25 2.56 9.63
CA VAL A 138 -18.69 2.76 9.43
C VAL A 138 -18.95 3.92 8.48
N PRO A 139 -19.60 3.70 7.31
CA PRO A 139 -20.03 4.78 6.42
C PRO A 139 -21.07 5.70 7.05
N MET A 140 -20.80 7.01 6.97
CA MET A 140 -21.76 8.07 7.25
C MET A 140 -22.49 8.42 5.95
N GLY A 141 -23.72 7.92 5.79
CA GLY A 141 -24.47 8.02 4.54
C GLY A 141 -24.12 6.93 3.53
N ALA A 142 -24.54 7.10 2.28
CA ALA A 142 -24.25 6.15 1.20
C ALA A 142 -22.75 6.10 0.84
N CYS A 143 -22.23 4.89 0.67
CA CYS A 143 -20.96 4.57 0.03
C CYS A 143 -21.17 3.89 -1.34
N ASP A 144 -20.10 3.63 -2.08
CA ASP A 144 -20.04 2.73 -3.25
C ASP A 144 -20.79 1.39 -3.01
N PHE A 145 -20.57 0.76 -1.86
CA PHE A 145 -21.26 -0.45 -1.39
C PHE A 145 -22.62 -0.17 -0.72
N SER A 146 -23.42 0.72 -1.31
CA SER A 146 -24.81 1.02 -0.92
C SER A 146 -25.79 0.81 -2.08
N THR A 147 -27.09 0.71 -1.76
CA THR A 147 -28.16 0.36 -2.72
C THR A 147 -28.82 1.54 -3.42
N ARG A 148 -28.43 2.79 -3.08
CA ARG A 148 -28.92 4.07 -3.61
C ARG A 148 -28.08 5.21 -3.03
N TYR A 149 -28.14 6.41 -3.62
CA TYR A 149 -27.62 7.60 -2.93
C TYR A 149 -28.53 7.95 -1.76
N TYR A 150 -27.94 8.34 -0.63
CA TYR A 150 -28.61 9.02 0.47
C TYR A 150 -27.56 9.74 1.33
N SER A 151 -27.93 10.87 1.90
CA SER A 151 -27.33 11.40 3.13
C SER A 151 -28.30 11.21 4.30
N TYR A 152 -27.93 11.67 5.49
CA TYR A 152 -28.85 11.71 6.63
C TYR A 152 -29.78 12.93 6.63
N ASP A 153 -29.58 13.90 5.72
CA ASP A 153 -30.47 15.04 5.55
C ASP A 153 -30.45 15.56 4.10
N ASP A 154 -31.21 14.91 3.22
CA ASP A 154 -31.31 15.29 1.80
C ASP A 154 -32.34 16.42 1.53
N VAL A 155 -32.84 17.10 2.58
CA VAL A 155 -33.78 18.23 2.46
C VAL A 155 -33.03 19.51 2.12
N GLU A 156 -33.32 20.07 0.92
CA GLU A 156 -32.61 21.24 0.38
C GLU A 156 -32.64 22.45 1.33
N GLY A 157 -31.48 22.81 1.86
CA GLY A 157 -31.28 24.00 2.70
C GLY A 157 -31.49 23.82 4.20
N ASP A 158 -31.67 22.61 4.73
CA ASP A 158 -31.83 22.38 6.17
C ASP A 158 -30.50 22.49 6.94
N THR A 159 -30.02 23.72 7.16
CA THR A 159 -28.78 23.98 7.92
C THR A 159 -28.93 23.88 9.45
N GLU A 160 -30.16 23.79 9.95
CA GLU A 160 -30.49 23.63 11.39
C GLU A 160 -30.66 22.14 11.77
N TRP A 161 -30.86 21.30 10.76
CA TRP A 161 -31.03 19.85 10.82
C TRP A 161 -32.28 19.49 11.61
N GLU A 162 -33.43 19.96 11.12
CA GLU A 162 -34.77 19.55 11.57
C GLU A 162 -35.14 18.16 11.02
N HIS A 163 -34.60 17.77 9.85
CA HIS A 163 -34.93 16.52 9.16
C HIS A 163 -33.86 15.41 9.29
N PHE A 164 -32.67 15.72 9.84
CA PHE A 164 -31.60 14.75 10.06
C PHE A 164 -32.05 13.54 10.90
N ASP A 165 -31.95 12.34 10.33
CA ASP A 165 -32.01 11.07 11.07
C ASP A 165 -31.17 9.97 10.38
N LEU A 166 -30.85 8.90 11.12
CA LEU A 166 -30.26 7.70 10.53
C LEU A 166 -31.32 6.93 9.72
N ILE A 167 -30.91 6.17 8.71
CA ILE A 167 -31.87 5.41 7.89
C ILE A 167 -32.21 4.06 8.51
N ASP A 168 -33.31 3.46 8.07
CA ASP A 168 -33.75 2.12 8.52
C ASP A 168 -32.63 1.07 8.49
N ASN A 169 -31.74 1.09 7.48
CA ASN A 169 -30.62 0.15 7.38
C ASN A 169 -29.64 0.26 8.57
N ASP A 170 -29.41 1.48 9.08
CA ASP A 170 -28.51 1.70 10.22
C ASP A 170 -29.14 1.12 11.50
N TYR A 171 -30.41 1.43 11.74
CA TYR A 171 -31.15 0.96 12.92
C TYR A 171 -31.41 -0.55 12.91
N GLN A 172 -31.75 -1.12 11.75
CA GLN A 172 -32.16 -2.52 11.63
C GLN A 172 -30.96 -3.47 11.44
N PHE A 173 -29.84 -3.01 10.86
CA PHE A 173 -28.72 -3.88 10.50
C PHE A 173 -27.38 -3.46 11.15
N LYS A 174 -26.92 -2.21 10.95
CA LYS A 174 -25.59 -1.79 11.46
C LYS A 174 -25.54 -1.74 13.00
N VAL A 175 -26.53 -1.12 13.64
CA VAL A 175 -26.62 -0.96 15.10
C VAL A 175 -26.67 -2.31 15.84
N PRO A 176 -27.46 -3.32 15.42
CA PRO A 176 -27.40 -4.67 15.98
C PRO A 176 -26.06 -5.36 15.80
N ILE A 177 -25.43 -5.28 14.61
CA ILE A 177 -24.13 -5.91 14.34
C ILE A 177 -23.04 -5.34 15.25
N ILE A 178 -22.96 -4.02 15.40
CA ILE A 178 -22.00 -3.32 16.28
C ILE A 178 -22.14 -3.79 17.75
N LYS A 179 -23.38 -3.90 18.23
CA LYS A 179 -23.68 -4.34 19.60
C LYS A 179 -23.30 -5.80 19.79
N ARG A 180 -23.70 -6.69 18.88
CA ARG A 180 -23.40 -8.12 18.95
C ARG A 180 -21.89 -8.41 18.84
N ALA A 181 -21.17 -7.68 17.99
CA ALA A 181 -19.71 -7.75 17.88
C ALA A 181 -19.01 -7.40 19.21
N SER A 182 -19.49 -6.37 19.92
CA SER A 182 -18.96 -5.98 21.23
C SER A 182 -19.28 -7.02 22.33
N GLU A 183 -20.48 -7.60 22.30
CA GLU A 183 -20.87 -8.72 23.20
C GLU A 183 -20.00 -9.97 22.98
N LEU A 184 -19.71 -10.31 21.72
CA LEU A 184 -18.88 -11.47 21.34
C LEU A 184 -17.40 -11.29 21.75
N ARG A 185 -16.87 -10.07 21.68
CA ARG A 185 -15.55 -9.70 22.22
C ARG A 185 -15.51 -9.74 23.75
N GLY A 186 -16.57 -9.26 24.39
CA GLY A 186 -16.57 -8.92 25.82
C GLY A 186 -15.95 -7.55 26.13
N GLU A 187 -15.73 -6.72 25.11
CA GLU A 187 -15.28 -5.32 25.19
C GLU A 187 -15.90 -4.51 24.04
N THR A 188 -15.92 -3.19 24.16
CA THR A 188 -16.50 -2.30 23.13
C THR A 188 -15.66 -2.32 21.85
N ILE A 189 -16.27 -2.64 20.71
CA ILE A 189 -15.65 -2.50 19.38
C ILE A 189 -15.26 -1.03 19.15
N LYS A 190 -14.04 -0.80 18.68
CA LYS A 190 -13.52 0.53 18.35
C LYS A 190 -13.99 0.93 16.96
N LEU A 191 -15.06 1.70 16.90
CA LEU A 191 -15.58 2.23 15.63
C LEU A 191 -14.77 3.43 15.14
N PHE A 192 -14.60 3.55 13.84
CA PHE A 192 -14.31 4.84 13.21
C PHE A 192 -15.29 5.15 12.08
N ALA A 193 -15.71 6.41 12.02
CA ALA A 193 -16.71 6.88 11.07
C ALA A 193 -16.05 7.59 9.88
N THR A 194 -16.61 7.43 8.68
CA THR A 194 -16.16 8.15 7.49
C THR A 194 -17.35 8.54 6.61
N PRO A 195 -17.51 9.80 6.16
CA PRO A 195 -18.49 10.19 5.16
C PRO A 195 -17.95 10.04 3.74
N TRP A 196 -18.77 9.55 2.81
CA TRP A 196 -18.43 9.56 1.38
C TRP A 196 -18.90 10.83 0.68
N SER A 197 -19.99 11.46 1.14
CA SER A 197 -20.44 12.77 0.64
C SER A 197 -21.24 13.52 1.69
N ALA A 198 -21.13 14.86 1.69
CA ALA A 198 -22.17 15.73 2.24
C ALA A 198 -23.50 15.60 1.47
N PRO A 199 -24.63 16.08 2.03
CA PRO A 199 -25.87 16.21 1.29
C PRO A 199 -25.69 16.93 -0.04
N TRP A 200 -26.43 16.51 -1.06
CA TRP A 200 -26.27 17.00 -2.44
C TRP A 200 -26.38 18.54 -2.56
N TRP A 201 -27.26 19.14 -1.75
CA TRP A 201 -27.55 20.57 -1.73
C TRP A 201 -26.47 21.43 -1.06
N MET A 202 -25.54 20.83 -0.31
CA MET A 202 -24.40 21.54 0.31
C MET A 202 -23.23 21.79 -0.65
N LYS A 203 -23.38 21.42 -1.92
CA LYS A 203 -22.26 21.20 -2.84
C LYS A 203 -22.38 22.11 -4.05
N ILE A 204 -21.25 22.69 -4.49
CA ILE A 204 -21.19 23.79 -5.48
C ILE A 204 -21.99 23.48 -6.77
N ASN A 205 -22.06 22.21 -7.17
CA ASN A 205 -22.74 21.74 -8.38
C ASN A 205 -24.00 20.88 -8.10
N GLY A 206 -24.50 20.81 -6.87
CA GLY A 206 -25.70 20.04 -6.51
C GLY A 206 -25.59 18.52 -6.65
N THR A 207 -24.37 17.96 -6.79
CA THR A 207 -24.15 16.55 -7.17
C THR A 207 -23.47 15.74 -6.06
N THR A 208 -23.91 14.49 -5.88
CA THR A 208 -23.24 13.48 -5.03
C THR A 208 -22.06 12.80 -5.71
N LYS A 209 -21.98 12.84 -7.05
CA LYS A 209 -21.01 12.13 -7.88
C LYS A 209 -20.19 13.06 -8.77
N GLY A 210 -19.11 12.55 -9.37
CA GLY A 210 -18.25 13.30 -10.28
C GLY A 210 -17.61 14.52 -9.61
N ILE A 211 -17.49 15.62 -10.36
CA ILE A 211 -16.86 16.88 -9.91
C ILE A 211 -17.71 17.60 -8.84
N ALA A 212 -17.55 17.16 -7.57
CA ALA A 212 -18.33 17.60 -6.41
C ALA A 212 -17.51 18.12 -5.20
N HIS A 213 -17.50 19.44 -4.96
CA HIS A 213 -17.00 20.11 -3.73
C HIS A 213 -18.12 20.36 -2.73
N LEU A 214 -17.79 20.52 -1.44
CA LEU A 214 -18.60 21.31 -0.50
C LEU A 214 -18.51 22.81 -0.87
N ASP A 215 -19.61 23.55 -0.78
CA ASP A 215 -19.60 25.01 -0.92
C ASP A 215 -19.21 25.67 0.42
N GLU A 216 -18.36 26.70 0.38
CA GLU A 216 -17.83 27.43 1.55
C GLU A 216 -18.93 27.91 2.51
N GLN A 217 -20.11 28.29 2.00
CA GLN A 217 -21.22 28.72 2.84
C GLN A 217 -21.74 27.62 3.79
N TYR A 218 -21.47 26.35 3.48
CA TYR A 218 -21.87 25.19 4.27
C TYR A 218 -20.72 24.58 5.09
N TYR A 219 -19.54 25.22 5.19
CA TYR A 219 -18.42 24.69 6.00
C TYR A 219 -18.78 24.47 7.48
N GLN A 220 -19.42 25.44 8.15
CA GLN A 220 -19.88 25.27 9.53
C GLN A 220 -21.11 24.33 9.64
N PRO A 221 -22.14 24.44 8.78
CA PRO A 221 -23.19 23.43 8.70
C PRO A 221 -22.65 21.99 8.57
N TRP A 222 -21.73 21.70 7.64
CA TRP A 222 -21.17 20.36 7.48
C TRP A 222 -20.43 19.87 8.74
N ALA A 223 -19.73 20.75 9.46
CA ALA A 223 -19.18 20.39 10.78
C ALA A 223 -20.26 20.04 11.82
N ASN A 224 -21.45 20.65 11.75
CA ASN A 224 -22.58 20.33 12.61
C ASN A 224 -23.23 18.97 12.25
N TYR A 225 -23.19 18.54 10.98
CA TYR A 225 -23.67 17.22 10.54
C TYR A 225 -22.95 16.07 11.25
N PHE A 226 -21.63 16.20 11.48
CA PHE A 226 -20.86 15.22 12.27
C PHE A 226 -21.38 15.10 13.71
N LEU A 227 -21.73 16.23 14.35
CA LEU A 227 -22.34 16.19 15.70
C LEU A 227 -23.68 15.47 15.68
N LYS A 228 -24.55 15.78 14.71
CA LYS A 228 -25.86 15.13 14.57
C LYS A 228 -25.72 13.61 14.36
N TYR A 229 -24.72 13.17 13.58
CA TYR A 229 -24.38 11.77 13.40
C TYR A 229 -23.92 11.08 14.70
N PHE A 230 -22.94 11.66 15.40
CA PHE A 230 -22.44 11.09 16.66
C PHE A 230 -23.52 11.09 17.75
N ASP A 231 -24.34 12.13 17.85
CA ASP A 231 -25.49 12.18 18.75
C ASP A 231 -26.51 11.08 18.44
N ALA A 232 -26.77 10.78 17.15
CA ALA A 232 -27.73 9.76 16.75
C ALA A 232 -27.26 8.35 17.15
N PHE A 233 -25.96 8.04 16.98
CA PHE A 233 -25.37 6.79 17.48
C PHE A 233 -25.22 6.76 19.01
N ALA A 234 -24.93 7.90 19.66
CA ALA A 234 -24.89 8.01 21.12
C ALA A 234 -26.26 7.72 21.76
N ARG A 235 -27.37 8.18 21.15
CA ARG A 235 -28.74 7.80 21.52
C ARG A 235 -28.98 6.28 21.45
N GLN A 236 -28.23 5.56 20.62
CA GLN A 236 -28.26 4.09 20.53
C GLN A 236 -27.32 3.39 21.52
N ASN A 237 -26.65 4.13 22.42
CA ASN A 237 -25.55 3.68 23.28
C ASN A 237 -24.34 3.13 22.49
N ILE A 238 -24.00 3.78 21.37
CA ILE A 238 -22.82 3.48 20.55
C ILE A 238 -21.89 4.70 20.53
N SER A 239 -20.61 4.47 20.83
CA SER A 239 -19.56 5.49 20.85
C SER A 239 -18.48 5.19 19.81
N PHE A 240 -18.01 6.21 19.10
CA PHE A 240 -16.87 6.09 18.19
C PHE A 240 -15.53 6.27 18.91
N TRP A 241 -14.49 5.62 18.41
CA TRP A 241 -13.10 5.77 18.84
C TRP A 241 -12.37 6.80 17.96
N GLY A 242 -12.66 6.83 16.66
CA GLY A 242 -12.08 7.75 15.71
C GLY A 242 -13.06 8.24 14.64
N VAL A 243 -12.60 9.15 13.81
CA VAL A 243 -13.36 9.71 12.68
C VAL A 243 -12.41 10.23 11.61
N ASN A 244 -12.81 10.00 10.36
CA ASN A 244 -12.11 10.41 9.17
C ASN A 244 -12.94 11.51 8.49
N PRO A 245 -12.41 12.73 8.30
CA PRO A 245 -13.21 13.86 7.78
C PRO A 245 -13.83 13.66 6.39
N GLN A 246 -13.33 12.71 5.59
CA GLN A 246 -13.86 12.29 4.28
C GLN A 246 -13.33 10.89 3.93
N ASN A 247 -14.13 10.05 3.26
CA ASN A 247 -13.69 8.84 2.56
C ASN A 247 -13.12 9.31 1.25
N GLU A 248 -11.87 9.00 1.00
CA GLU A 248 -11.24 9.28 -0.27
C GLU A 248 -11.62 10.67 -0.79
N PRO A 249 -11.12 11.76 -0.14
CA PRO A 249 -11.16 13.08 -0.77
C PRO A 249 -10.64 13.02 -2.21
N SER A 250 -9.90 11.97 -2.59
CA SER A 250 -9.53 11.56 -3.95
C SER A 250 -10.61 11.28 -4.99
N GLN A 251 -11.85 10.97 -4.63
CA GLN A 251 -12.83 10.60 -5.65
C GLN A 251 -13.55 11.81 -6.28
N GLY A 252 -13.21 13.05 -5.85
CA GLY A 252 -13.92 14.28 -6.24
C GLY A 252 -13.40 15.07 -7.47
N TYR A 253 -12.08 15.20 -7.72
CA TYR A 253 -11.49 15.81 -8.94
C TYR A 253 -11.66 14.82 -10.10
N ASN A 254 -12.22 13.61 -9.87
CA ASN A 254 -12.66 12.67 -10.89
C ASN A 254 -14.09 13.00 -11.32
N TYR A 255 -14.25 13.75 -12.41
CA TYR A 255 -15.58 14.04 -12.96
C TYR A 255 -16.41 12.80 -13.35
N ALA A 256 -15.74 11.68 -13.59
CA ALA A 256 -16.25 10.41 -14.08
C ALA A 256 -16.44 9.38 -12.96
N SER A 257 -16.34 9.81 -11.70
CA SER A 257 -16.74 9.01 -10.55
C SER A 257 -18.27 8.84 -10.53
N THR A 258 -18.72 7.58 -10.52
CA THR A 258 -20.14 7.22 -10.42
C THR A 258 -20.61 7.03 -8.97
N ILE A 259 -19.68 6.94 -8.01
CA ILE A 259 -19.96 6.67 -6.60
C ILE A 259 -20.27 7.96 -5.82
N PRO A 260 -20.70 7.89 -4.53
CA PRO A 260 -20.82 9.08 -3.68
C PRO A 260 -19.43 9.61 -3.30
N VAL A 261 -19.16 10.89 -3.55
CA VAL A 261 -17.84 11.54 -3.35
C VAL A 261 -18.00 12.94 -2.80
N MET A 262 -17.04 13.45 -2.01
CA MET A 262 -16.96 14.88 -1.70
C MET A 262 -15.52 15.35 -1.60
N GLY A 263 -15.31 16.53 -2.18
CA GLY A 263 -14.01 16.89 -2.65
C GLY A 263 -13.26 17.99 -1.92
N TRP A 264 -11.98 17.73 -1.61
CA TRP A 264 -11.12 18.60 -0.82
C TRP A 264 -9.66 18.58 -1.27
N SER A 265 -9.03 19.76 -1.31
CA SER A 265 -7.58 19.92 -1.45
C SER A 265 -6.94 19.79 -0.06
N PRO A 266 -5.63 19.52 0.03
CA PRO A 266 -4.94 19.40 1.31
C PRO A 266 -5.14 20.65 2.19
N GLU A 267 -5.07 21.84 1.60
CA GLU A 267 -5.27 23.14 2.25
C GLU A 267 -6.74 23.35 2.67
N ALA A 268 -7.70 23.08 1.78
CA ALA A 268 -9.12 23.24 2.09
C ALA A 268 -9.57 22.26 3.17
N TYR A 269 -9.08 21.02 3.11
CA TYR A 269 -9.35 19.97 4.10
C TYR A 269 -8.77 20.32 5.46
N THR A 270 -7.47 20.64 5.53
CA THR A 270 -6.80 20.93 6.80
C THR A 270 -7.26 22.26 7.40
N GLY A 271 -7.56 23.27 6.58
CA GLY A 271 -8.21 24.50 7.00
C GLY A 271 -9.62 24.26 7.55
N TRP A 272 -10.47 23.51 6.83
CA TRP A 272 -11.81 23.17 7.31
C TRP A 272 -11.77 22.34 8.61
N VAL A 273 -10.83 21.40 8.71
CA VAL A 273 -10.59 20.61 9.92
C VAL A 273 -10.18 21.50 11.11
N ALA A 274 -9.28 22.45 10.89
CA ALA A 274 -8.74 23.31 11.95
C ALA A 274 -9.74 24.39 12.41
N ASP A 275 -10.40 25.07 11.47
CA ASP A 275 -11.25 26.22 11.76
C ASP A 275 -12.70 25.84 12.07
N TYR A 276 -13.19 24.70 11.57
CA TYR A 276 -14.61 24.30 11.70
C TYR A 276 -14.78 22.95 12.39
N LEU A 277 -14.30 21.83 11.83
CA LEU A 277 -14.64 20.49 12.34
C LEU A 277 -14.08 20.25 13.75
N GLY A 278 -12.78 20.48 13.97
CA GLY A 278 -12.13 20.29 15.26
C GLY A 278 -12.79 21.07 16.41
N PRO A 279 -12.93 22.40 16.30
CA PRO A 279 -13.62 23.23 17.29
C PRO A 279 -15.09 22.81 17.51
N THR A 280 -15.77 22.34 16.46
CA THR A 280 -17.16 21.88 16.54
C THR A 280 -17.26 20.55 17.30
N LEU A 281 -16.39 19.58 17.00
CA LEU A 281 -16.30 18.31 17.74
C LEU A 281 -15.92 18.52 19.20
N GLU A 282 -14.94 19.38 19.50
CA GLU A 282 -14.54 19.70 20.89
C GLU A 282 -15.71 20.30 21.67
N LYS A 283 -16.34 21.34 21.12
CA LYS A 283 -17.50 22.04 21.72
C LYS A 283 -18.72 21.13 21.88
N GLY A 284 -18.90 20.16 20.99
CA GLY A 284 -19.95 19.14 21.07
C GLY A 284 -19.67 18.01 22.07
N GLY A 285 -18.49 17.97 22.70
CA GLY A 285 -18.10 16.92 23.65
C GLY A 285 -17.42 15.69 23.02
N TYR A 286 -17.16 15.72 21.72
CA TYR A 286 -16.53 14.65 20.94
C TYR A 286 -15.03 14.87 20.68
N GLY A 287 -14.40 15.87 21.30
CA GLY A 287 -12.96 16.17 21.20
C GLY A 287 -12.00 15.07 21.72
N SER A 288 -12.53 13.93 22.20
CA SER A 288 -11.76 12.73 22.54
C SER A 288 -11.54 11.78 21.34
N LEU A 289 -12.32 11.93 20.26
CA LEU A 289 -12.22 11.13 19.04
C LEU A 289 -10.82 11.23 18.42
N LYS A 290 -10.33 10.12 17.87
CA LYS A 290 -9.12 10.11 17.04
C LYS A 290 -9.46 10.54 15.63
N LEU A 291 -9.22 11.83 15.35
CA LEU A 291 -9.21 12.33 13.98
C LEU A 291 -8.07 11.63 13.23
N MET A 292 -8.39 10.88 12.18
CA MET A 292 -7.41 10.33 11.27
C MET A 292 -7.71 10.95 9.91
N ILE A 293 -6.74 11.72 9.40
CA ILE A 293 -6.90 12.41 8.12
C ILE A 293 -6.76 11.42 6.97
N LEU A 294 -6.97 11.94 5.76
CA LEU A 294 -6.82 11.24 4.51
C LEU A 294 -7.91 10.19 4.25
N ASP A 295 -7.82 9.02 4.91
CA ASP A 295 -8.67 7.83 4.68
C ASP A 295 -8.86 7.49 3.19
N ASP A 296 -7.70 7.32 2.56
CA ASP A 296 -7.51 7.33 1.12
C ASP A 296 -6.14 6.69 0.83
N ASN A 297 -5.85 6.49 -0.44
CA ASN A 297 -4.74 5.70 -0.95
C ASN A 297 -3.36 6.10 -0.43
N ARG A 298 -2.43 5.15 -0.37
CA ARG A 298 -1.08 5.44 0.16
C ARG A 298 -0.22 6.40 -0.71
N MET A 299 -0.78 7.05 -1.75
CA MET A 299 -0.08 7.89 -2.75
C MET A 299 -0.02 9.37 -2.43
N TRP A 300 -0.95 9.74 -1.59
CA TRP A 300 -1.05 10.94 -0.78
C TRP A 300 0.09 11.06 0.19
N LEU A 301 0.77 9.93 0.41
CA LEU A 301 1.96 9.80 1.19
C LEU A 301 3.12 9.97 0.19
N PRO A 302 3.84 11.10 0.26
CA PRO A 302 4.10 11.78 1.51
C PRO A 302 3.40 13.14 1.67
N ASN A 303 2.76 13.76 0.68
CA ASN A 303 2.40 15.18 0.82
C ASN A 303 1.23 15.48 1.79
N TRP A 304 0.11 14.74 1.78
CA TRP A 304 -0.99 14.90 2.79
C TRP A 304 -0.44 14.74 4.21
N VAL A 305 0.66 13.98 4.31
CA VAL A 305 1.41 13.65 5.52
C VAL A 305 2.69 14.50 5.73
N ASN A 306 3.06 15.36 4.78
CA ASN A 306 4.03 16.44 4.99
C ASN A 306 3.31 17.68 5.50
N THR A 307 2.06 17.87 5.07
CA THR A 307 1.11 18.86 5.60
C THR A 307 0.64 18.50 7.02
N ALA A 308 0.77 17.23 7.47
CA ALA A 308 0.23 16.76 8.76
C ALA A 308 1.01 15.68 9.56
N PHE A 309 2.27 15.38 9.20
CA PHE A 309 3.26 14.50 9.87
C PHE A 309 3.26 12.97 9.61
N ASN A 310 4.44 12.36 9.76
CA ASN A 310 4.89 11.12 9.10
C ASN A 310 4.61 9.78 9.80
N ASN A 311 4.51 8.72 8.98
CA ASN A 311 3.74 7.51 9.28
C ASN A 311 4.48 6.40 10.03
N TRP A 312 3.90 6.02 11.17
CA TRP A 312 4.08 4.72 11.82
C TRP A 312 2.74 3.98 11.71
N VAL A 313 2.65 2.92 10.88
CA VAL A 313 1.35 2.25 10.62
C VAL A 313 0.96 1.35 11.80
N VAL A 314 -0.03 1.81 12.57
CA VAL A 314 -0.49 1.21 13.83
C VAL A 314 -1.64 0.20 13.71
N GLY A 315 -2.22 -0.01 12.52
CA GLY A 315 -3.35 -0.94 12.35
C GLY A 315 -3.74 -1.14 10.89
N TRP A 316 -4.63 -2.10 10.64
CA TRP A 316 -5.09 -2.44 9.28
C TRP A 316 -6.57 -2.88 9.29
N THR A 317 -7.34 -2.40 8.31
CA THR A 317 -8.80 -2.62 8.23
C THR A 317 -9.15 -3.06 6.80
N ASP A 318 -9.87 -4.18 6.66
CA ASP A 318 -10.38 -4.65 5.36
C ASP A 318 -11.50 -3.74 4.83
N TRP A 319 -11.84 -3.84 3.54
CA TRP A 319 -12.97 -3.11 2.95
C TRP A 319 -14.30 -3.76 3.37
N ASN A 320 -14.96 -4.56 2.54
CA ASN A 320 -16.22 -5.20 2.95
C ASN A 320 -15.97 -6.39 3.88
N MET A 321 -16.60 -6.38 5.06
CA MET A 321 -16.58 -7.54 5.96
C MET A 321 -17.37 -8.74 5.37
N ALA A 322 -18.35 -8.50 4.51
CA ALA A 322 -19.02 -9.54 3.72
C ALA A 322 -19.60 -9.01 2.38
N LEU A 323 -19.52 -9.83 1.33
CA LEU A 323 -20.19 -9.60 0.02
C LEU A 323 -20.98 -10.84 -0.42
N ASN A 324 -21.85 -10.74 -1.42
CA ASN A 324 -22.48 -11.91 -2.05
C ASN A 324 -21.55 -12.58 -3.09
N GLU A 325 -22.01 -13.67 -3.70
CA GLU A 325 -21.26 -14.40 -4.75
C GLU A 325 -21.01 -13.58 -6.04
N ASP A 326 -21.72 -12.46 -6.24
CA ASP A 326 -21.55 -11.52 -7.36
C ASP A 326 -20.68 -10.30 -7.01
N GLY A 327 -20.09 -10.25 -5.80
CA GLY A 327 -19.27 -9.12 -5.32
C GLY A 327 -20.05 -7.89 -4.86
N GLY A 328 -21.36 -8.00 -4.62
CA GLY A 328 -22.27 -6.90 -4.29
C GLY A 328 -23.18 -7.16 -3.07
N PRO A 329 -24.28 -6.40 -2.91
CA PRO A 329 -24.74 -5.33 -3.81
C PRO A 329 -23.86 -4.07 -3.78
N ALA A 330 -23.73 -3.40 -4.92
CA ALA A 330 -23.15 -2.07 -5.09
C ALA A 330 -23.85 -1.40 -6.28
N THR A 331 -24.72 -0.41 -6.03
CA THR A 331 -25.66 0.10 -7.05
C THR A 331 -25.05 1.13 -8.02
N PHE A 332 -23.82 1.58 -7.76
CA PHE A 332 -23.13 2.62 -8.54
C PHE A 332 -22.11 2.07 -9.54
N ASN A 333 -22.06 0.76 -9.71
CA ASN A 333 -21.15 0.09 -10.62
C ASN A 333 -21.97 -0.69 -11.65
N ASP A 334 -21.90 -0.27 -12.91
CA ASP A 334 -22.70 -0.88 -14.00
C ASP A 334 -22.25 -2.31 -14.36
N ASN A 335 -21.15 -2.80 -13.79
CA ASN A 335 -20.72 -4.20 -13.96
C ASN A 335 -19.87 -4.72 -12.77
N PRO A 336 -20.47 -5.04 -11.61
CA PRO A 336 -19.73 -5.41 -10.40
C PRO A 336 -18.87 -6.69 -10.56
N THR A 337 -19.24 -7.58 -11.49
CA THR A 337 -18.50 -8.80 -11.81
C THR A 337 -17.24 -8.57 -12.66
N VAL A 338 -17.05 -7.37 -13.24
CA VAL A 338 -15.83 -7.02 -14.01
C VAL A 338 -14.68 -6.57 -13.11
N TRP A 339 -14.98 -5.86 -12.02
CA TRP A 339 -13.98 -5.35 -11.08
C TRP A 339 -13.50 -6.38 -10.05
N GLY A 340 -14.14 -7.56 -10.00
CA GLY A 340 -13.68 -8.69 -9.19
C GLY A 340 -13.75 -8.48 -7.67
N TYR A 341 -14.62 -7.56 -7.19
CA TYR A 341 -14.74 -7.23 -5.77
C TYR A 341 -14.97 -8.48 -4.92
N ASN A 342 -14.12 -8.66 -3.92
CA ASN A 342 -14.08 -9.83 -3.06
C ASN A 342 -13.95 -9.37 -1.60
N ALA A 343 -14.29 -10.25 -0.67
CA ALA A 343 -14.28 -9.98 0.77
C ALA A 343 -13.66 -11.17 1.50
N ALA A 344 -13.19 -10.95 2.73
CA ALA A 344 -12.73 -12.04 3.59
C ALA A 344 -13.81 -13.14 3.81
N ILE A 345 -15.10 -12.78 3.75
CA ILE A 345 -16.24 -13.71 3.66
C ILE A 345 -17.15 -13.38 2.47
N ILE A 346 -17.51 -14.42 1.71
CA ILE A 346 -18.57 -14.37 0.67
C ILE A 346 -19.82 -15.11 1.17
N VAL A 347 -21.01 -14.56 0.92
CA VAL A 347 -22.30 -15.04 1.44
C VAL A 347 -23.15 -15.63 0.31
N ASN A 348 -23.62 -16.87 0.50
CA ASN A 348 -24.66 -17.49 -0.32
C ASN A 348 -25.94 -17.61 0.51
N ALA A 349 -26.76 -16.55 0.48
CA ALA A 349 -28.02 -16.48 1.19
C ALA A 349 -29.02 -17.58 0.76
N THR A 350 -28.96 -18.01 -0.51
CA THR A 350 -29.82 -19.08 -1.05
C THR A 350 -29.56 -20.44 -0.39
N GLY A 351 -28.31 -20.70 0.02
CA GLY A 351 -27.92 -21.90 0.75
C GLY A 351 -27.98 -21.79 2.28
N ASP A 352 -28.20 -20.60 2.83
CA ASP A 352 -27.86 -20.26 4.24
C ASP A 352 -26.40 -20.60 4.59
N GLU A 353 -25.49 -20.36 3.63
CA GLU A 353 -24.05 -20.63 3.73
C GLU A 353 -23.21 -19.34 3.58
N PHE A 354 -22.00 -19.36 4.13
CA PHE A 354 -20.96 -18.39 3.81
C PHE A 354 -19.60 -19.08 3.67
N TYR A 355 -18.68 -18.43 2.94
CA TYR A 355 -17.41 -18.97 2.52
C TYR A 355 -16.29 -18.08 3.01
N LYS A 356 -15.45 -18.61 3.91
CA LYS A 356 -14.25 -17.92 4.39
C LYS A 356 -13.17 -18.05 3.31
N GLN A 357 -12.84 -16.92 2.70
CA GLN A 357 -11.88 -16.82 1.61
C GLN A 357 -10.43 -16.84 2.15
N PRO A 358 -9.42 -17.12 1.31
CA PRO A 358 -8.01 -17.06 1.74
C PRO A 358 -7.59 -15.77 2.48
N PRO A 359 -8.08 -14.55 2.14
CA PRO A 359 -7.78 -13.32 2.89
C PRO A 359 -8.21 -13.35 4.36
N TYR A 360 -9.34 -13.97 4.72
CA TYR A 360 -9.73 -14.15 6.13
C TYR A 360 -8.62 -14.84 6.93
N TYR A 361 -8.06 -15.93 6.37
CA TYR A 361 -7.01 -16.71 7.03
C TYR A 361 -5.67 -15.99 7.04
N PHE A 362 -5.42 -15.07 6.10
CA PHE A 362 -4.26 -14.19 6.10
C PHE A 362 -4.40 -13.14 7.22
N GLN A 363 -5.53 -12.41 7.28
CA GLN A 363 -5.80 -11.40 8.30
C GLN A 363 -5.82 -12.00 9.72
N ALA A 364 -6.33 -13.23 9.87
CA ALA A 364 -6.30 -14.00 11.12
C ALA A 364 -4.88 -14.34 11.62
N HIS A 365 -3.88 -14.50 10.75
CA HIS A 365 -2.46 -14.66 11.18
C HIS A 365 -1.90 -13.44 11.89
N TYR A 366 -2.52 -12.26 11.74
CA TYR A 366 -2.16 -11.05 12.48
C TYR A 366 -3.12 -10.82 13.66
N SER A 367 -4.41 -10.69 13.37
CA SER A 367 -5.45 -10.28 14.33
C SER A 367 -5.66 -11.20 15.53
N MET A 368 -5.39 -12.50 15.40
CA MET A 368 -5.46 -13.43 16.53
C MET A 368 -4.22 -13.44 17.44
N PHE A 369 -3.06 -13.05 16.90
CA PHE A 369 -1.76 -13.26 17.56
C PHE A 369 -1.07 -11.95 17.96
N VAL A 370 -1.46 -10.82 17.36
CA VAL A 370 -0.92 -9.48 17.63
C VAL A 370 -2.00 -8.65 18.32
N PRO A 371 -2.24 -8.84 19.63
CA PRO A 371 -3.25 -8.10 20.37
C PRO A 371 -2.93 -6.59 20.45
N PRO A 372 -3.93 -5.73 20.70
CA PRO A 372 -3.72 -4.31 20.94
C PRO A 372 -2.65 -4.04 22.00
N GLY A 373 -1.75 -3.10 21.73
CA GLY A 373 -0.60 -2.82 22.60
C GLY A 373 0.66 -3.65 22.28
N SER A 374 0.58 -4.60 21.33
CA SER A 374 1.77 -5.31 20.83
C SER A 374 2.70 -4.34 20.09
N VAL A 375 4.00 -4.44 20.30
CA VAL A 375 5.01 -3.58 19.67
C VAL A 375 5.73 -4.35 18.58
N HIS A 376 5.84 -3.77 17.38
CA HIS A 376 6.66 -4.33 16.29
C HIS A 376 8.15 -4.29 16.69
N ILE A 377 8.90 -5.38 16.45
CA ILE A 377 10.31 -5.54 16.85
C ILE A 377 11.19 -6.06 15.71
N GLN A 378 12.50 -5.78 15.78
CA GLN A 378 13.45 -6.16 14.72
C GLN A 378 13.55 -7.68 14.55
N LEU A 379 13.44 -8.11 13.29
CA LEU A 379 13.73 -9.47 12.84
C LEU A 379 14.72 -9.39 11.68
N THR A 380 15.76 -10.22 11.71
CA THR A 380 16.82 -10.26 10.68
C THR A 380 16.92 -11.67 10.11
N TYR A 381 17.10 -11.79 8.79
CA TYR A 381 17.14 -13.07 8.08
C TYR A 381 18.13 -13.05 6.89
N PRO A 382 19.17 -13.90 6.89
CA PRO A 382 20.29 -13.80 5.96
C PRO A 382 20.04 -14.51 4.62
N ASN A 383 18.85 -14.32 4.03
CA ASN A 383 18.50 -14.87 2.72
C ASN A 383 17.30 -14.13 2.09
N PRO A 384 17.36 -13.53 0.88
CA PRO A 384 16.26 -12.80 0.28
C PRO A 384 15.31 -13.73 -0.50
N GLY A 385 15.40 -15.04 -0.27
CA GLY A 385 14.63 -16.09 -0.95
C GLY A 385 13.16 -16.07 -0.55
N GLY A 386 12.44 -15.07 -1.06
CA GLY A 386 10.99 -14.94 -1.18
C GLY A 386 10.13 -14.89 0.09
N LEU A 387 10.69 -15.31 1.23
CA LEU A 387 10.07 -15.46 2.54
C LEU A 387 9.99 -14.13 3.28
N LEU A 388 8.78 -13.57 3.32
CA LEU A 388 8.46 -12.40 4.11
C LEU A 388 8.36 -12.75 5.59
N HIS A 389 8.62 -11.77 6.44
CA HIS A 389 8.70 -11.97 7.87
C HIS A 389 8.46 -10.66 8.64
N VAL A 390 7.82 -10.77 9.80
CA VAL A 390 7.63 -9.67 10.75
C VAL A 390 7.55 -10.24 12.17
N ALA A 391 8.05 -9.51 13.17
CA ALA A 391 8.03 -9.92 14.57
C ALA A 391 7.36 -8.87 15.48
N PHE A 392 6.64 -9.35 16.50
CA PHE A 392 5.98 -8.51 17.49
C PHE A 392 6.29 -9.01 18.91
N LEU A 393 6.36 -8.07 19.85
CA LEU A 393 6.37 -8.31 21.28
C LEU A 393 4.99 -7.96 21.83
N THR A 394 4.24 -8.92 22.36
CA THR A 394 2.92 -8.65 22.98
C THR A 394 3.09 -7.94 24.33
N PRO A 395 2.04 -7.30 24.90
CA PRO A 395 2.13 -6.68 26.24
C PRO A 395 2.59 -7.64 27.36
N GLU A 396 2.35 -8.94 27.18
CA GLU A 396 2.73 -10.05 28.05
C GLU A 396 4.20 -10.50 27.83
N ASN A 397 4.92 -9.87 26.90
CA ASN A 397 6.30 -10.15 26.46
C ASN A 397 6.48 -11.45 25.65
N ASN A 398 5.37 -12.00 25.11
CA ASN A 398 5.44 -13.09 24.13
C ASN A 398 6.03 -12.56 22.80
N VAL A 399 6.79 -13.42 22.11
CA VAL A 399 7.27 -13.13 20.75
C VAL A 399 6.37 -13.83 19.76
N VAL A 400 5.85 -13.06 18.80
CA VAL A 400 5.05 -13.55 17.69
C VAL A 400 5.80 -13.25 16.40
N VAL A 401 6.05 -14.29 15.59
CA VAL A 401 6.71 -14.15 14.28
C VAL A 401 5.75 -14.66 13.22
N ILE A 402 5.37 -13.78 12.29
CA ILE A 402 4.53 -14.13 11.14
C ILE A 402 5.45 -14.29 9.93
N LEU A 403 5.31 -15.41 9.22
CA LEU A 403 6.14 -15.75 8.07
C LEU A 403 5.25 -16.06 6.86
N TYR A 404 5.45 -15.36 5.75
CA TYR A 404 4.70 -15.58 4.52
C TYR A 404 5.65 -16.00 3.38
N ASN A 405 5.69 -17.32 3.14
CA ASN A 405 6.36 -17.88 1.97
C ASN A 405 5.47 -17.72 0.73
N ARG A 406 5.99 -17.04 -0.29
CA ARG A 406 5.32 -16.85 -1.58
C ARG A 406 5.86 -17.74 -2.70
N ASP A 407 6.84 -18.58 -2.39
CA ASP A 407 7.52 -19.44 -3.37
C ASP A 407 6.97 -20.88 -3.28
N TYR A 408 7.07 -21.64 -4.37
CA TYR A 408 6.49 -23.00 -4.46
C TYR A 408 7.26 -24.08 -3.67
N GLY A 409 8.43 -23.75 -3.11
CA GLY A 409 9.30 -24.67 -2.37
C GLY A 409 9.11 -24.65 -0.85
N SER A 410 9.49 -25.74 -0.17
CA SER A 410 9.46 -25.86 1.29
C SER A 410 10.79 -25.46 1.94
N THR A 411 10.89 -24.22 2.42
CA THR A 411 12.08 -23.71 3.12
C THR A 411 12.18 -24.26 4.55
N SER A 412 13.31 -24.85 4.92
CA SER A 412 13.64 -25.20 6.31
C SER A 412 14.35 -24.04 6.99
N ILE A 413 13.93 -23.68 8.20
CA ILE A 413 14.39 -22.50 8.93
C ILE A 413 14.57 -22.79 10.43
N VAL A 414 15.37 -21.97 11.12
CA VAL A 414 15.48 -21.95 12.59
C VAL A 414 15.28 -20.51 13.08
N CYS A 415 14.66 -20.33 14.25
CA CYS A 415 14.58 -19.02 14.91
C CYS A 415 15.48 -19.02 16.16
N VAL A 416 16.30 -17.98 16.31
CA VAL A 416 17.24 -17.78 17.41
C VAL A 416 16.89 -16.50 18.17
N CYS A 417 17.02 -16.57 19.49
CA CYS A 417 16.95 -15.44 20.41
C CYS A 417 18.12 -15.60 21.40
N ASN A 418 18.90 -14.54 21.64
CA ASN A 418 20.02 -14.54 22.60
C ASN A 418 19.96 -13.27 23.47
N ALA A 419 20.65 -13.30 24.62
CA ALA A 419 20.73 -12.19 25.56
C ALA A 419 22.17 -11.77 25.95
N THR A 420 23.23 -12.58 25.70
CA THR A 420 24.60 -12.27 26.22
C THR A 420 25.80 -12.92 25.48
N TYR A 421 26.95 -12.20 25.45
CA TYR A 421 28.39 -12.62 25.47
C TYR A 421 29.36 -12.31 24.27
N CYS A 422 30.71 -12.34 24.49
CA CYS A 422 31.78 -11.63 23.72
C CYS A 422 33.15 -12.37 23.44
N ASP A 423 34.08 -11.70 22.69
CA ASP A 423 35.38 -12.09 22.03
C ASP A 423 36.68 -12.44 22.85
N ILE A 424 37.57 -13.33 22.30
CA ILE A 424 39.09 -13.33 22.31
C ILE A 424 39.65 -14.17 21.09
N LEU A 425 40.88 -13.93 20.55
CA LEU A 425 41.52 -14.64 19.38
C LEU A 425 43.08 -14.65 19.35
N ASP A 426 43.74 -15.58 18.62
CA ASP A 426 45.21 -15.59 18.25
C ASP A 426 45.51 -16.47 16.96
N PRO A 427 46.76 -16.83 16.51
CA PRO A 427 47.27 -16.55 15.13
C PRO A 427 47.21 -17.67 14.03
N ILE A 428 47.70 -17.34 12.82
CA ILE A 428 47.57 -18.07 11.52
C ILE A 428 48.84 -18.83 11.06
N SER A 429 48.67 -19.79 10.14
CA SER A 429 49.69 -20.32 9.21
C SER A 429 49.29 -20.15 7.72
N GLU A 430 50.27 -20.16 6.80
CA GLU A 430 50.15 -19.61 5.43
C GLU A 430 49.36 -20.44 4.39
N GLU A 431 48.80 -21.60 4.75
CA GLU A 431 48.53 -22.67 3.77
C GLU A 431 47.05 -22.80 3.30
N SER A 432 46.35 -21.67 3.10
CA SER A 432 45.00 -21.70 2.46
C SER A 432 44.51 -20.34 1.93
N ILE A 433 44.83 -20.05 0.66
CA ILE A 433 44.17 -19.04 -0.18
C ILE A 433 43.94 -19.68 -1.55
N THR A 434 42.74 -19.53 -2.11
CA THR A 434 42.37 -20.03 -3.45
C THR A 434 41.65 -18.96 -4.26
N SER A 435 41.58 -19.13 -5.59
CA SER A 435 40.86 -18.20 -6.46
C SER A 435 39.39 -18.05 -6.02
N GLY A 436 38.90 -16.82 -5.93
CA GLY A 436 37.58 -16.49 -5.37
C GLY A 436 37.56 -16.18 -3.86
N SER A 437 38.73 -16.15 -3.19
CA SER A 437 38.86 -15.78 -1.77
C SER A 437 39.81 -14.61 -1.52
N PHE A 438 39.62 -13.89 -0.42
CA PHE A 438 40.48 -12.77 0.03
C PHE A 438 40.77 -12.86 1.54
N ILE A 439 41.76 -12.11 2.03
CA ILE A 439 41.98 -11.91 3.48
C ILE A 439 42.05 -10.40 3.79
N HIS A 440 41.16 -9.93 4.66
CA HIS A 440 41.18 -8.57 5.21
C HIS A 440 41.81 -8.56 6.60
N TYR A 441 42.63 -7.55 6.93
CA TYR A 441 43.25 -7.39 8.25
C TYR A 441 42.82 -6.09 8.92
N SER A 442 42.16 -6.18 10.07
CA SER A 442 41.65 -5.01 10.82
C SER A 442 42.42 -4.74 12.12
N SER A 443 42.55 -3.46 12.47
CA SER A 443 43.10 -2.98 13.76
C SER A 443 42.31 -1.77 14.25
N THR A 444 42.12 -1.61 15.55
CA THR A 444 41.39 -0.49 16.17
C THR A 444 42.13 0.10 17.37
N GLN A 445 41.87 1.37 17.67
CA GLN A 445 42.52 2.07 18.79
C GLN A 445 42.15 1.49 20.17
N SER A 446 41.04 0.74 20.26
CA SER A 446 40.59 0.00 21.44
C SER A 446 41.36 -1.31 21.71
N GLY A 447 42.24 -1.75 20.81
CA GLY A 447 43.24 -2.79 21.11
C GLY A 447 43.27 -4.01 20.18
N LYS A 448 42.29 -4.19 19.26
CA LYS A 448 42.42 -5.21 18.20
C LYS A 448 43.57 -4.81 17.28
N ARG A 449 44.50 -5.74 16.99
CA ARG A 449 45.69 -5.50 16.17
C ARG A 449 45.89 -6.64 15.18
N LEU A 450 45.81 -6.33 13.89
CA LEU A 450 46.12 -7.21 12.76
C LEU A 450 45.39 -8.57 12.79
N GLN A 451 44.09 -8.59 13.09
CA GLN A 451 43.28 -9.81 13.00
C GLN A 451 42.83 -10.07 11.56
N PRO A 452 43.00 -11.31 11.03
CA PRO A 452 42.57 -11.71 9.68
C PRO A 452 41.08 -12.03 9.62
N ASN A 453 40.47 -11.81 8.46
CA ASN A 453 39.19 -12.38 8.06
C ASN A 453 39.30 -12.95 6.64
N LYS A 454 39.15 -14.27 6.49
CA LYS A 454 39.13 -14.94 5.18
C LYS A 454 37.71 -14.86 4.60
N GLY A 455 37.54 -14.13 3.50
CA GLY A 455 36.27 -14.05 2.77
C GLY A 455 36.26 -14.93 1.53
N VAL A 456 35.11 -15.54 1.23
CA VAL A 456 34.77 -16.10 -0.08
C VAL A 456 33.50 -15.38 -0.53
N PHE A 457 33.42 -14.95 -1.79
CA PHE A 457 32.19 -14.32 -2.29
C PHE A 457 31.06 -15.36 -2.32
N SER A 458 30.03 -15.15 -1.50
CA SER A 458 28.89 -16.06 -1.38
C SER A 458 27.57 -15.28 -1.31
N ASN A 459 26.47 -15.98 -1.54
CA ASN A 459 25.19 -15.35 -1.86
C ASN A 459 24.38 -14.93 -0.62
N ASN A 460 23.50 -13.96 -0.84
CA ASN A 460 22.22 -13.80 -0.15
C ASN A 460 22.12 -13.01 1.17
N GLU A 461 23.07 -12.12 1.47
CA GLU A 461 22.74 -10.82 2.08
C GLU A 461 23.27 -9.70 1.19
N GLY A 462 22.38 -8.90 0.60
CA GLY A 462 22.75 -7.92 -0.45
C GLY A 462 21.70 -7.77 -1.54
N GLY A 463 20.52 -7.26 -1.18
CA GLY A 463 19.57 -6.72 -2.16
C GLY A 463 19.95 -5.28 -2.53
N ALA A 464 19.73 -4.85 -3.77
CA ALA A 464 20.06 -3.49 -4.21
C ALA A 464 19.13 -2.37 -3.67
N GLN A 465 18.41 -2.62 -2.56
CA GLN A 465 17.60 -1.71 -1.71
C GLN A 465 16.75 -0.59 -2.36
N LEU A 466 16.46 -0.67 -3.67
CA LEU A 466 15.82 0.37 -4.47
C LEU A 466 14.53 0.90 -3.82
N LEU A 467 14.57 2.16 -3.36
CA LEU A 467 13.45 2.87 -2.75
C LEU A 467 12.51 3.49 -3.80
N PHE A 468 13.06 3.88 -4.95
CA PHE A 468 12.39 4.68 -5.99
C PHE A 468 12.26 3.82 -7.25
N LEU A 469 11.04 3.69 -7.79
CA LEU A 469 10.71 2.90 -8.99
C LEU A 469 9.79 3.70 -9.92
N ARG A 470 9.78 3.42 -11.23
CA ARG A 470 8.93 4.09 -12.22
C ARG A 470 7.98 3.11 -12.92
N ILE A 471 6.73 3.53 -13.17
CA ILE A 471 5.70 2.74 -13.86
C ILE A 471 5.02 3.60 -14.94
N PRO A 472 4.99 3.17 -16.21
CA PRO A 472 4.21 3.83 -17.25
C PRO A 472 2.70 3.80 -16.97
N MET A 473 2.08 4.97 -17.05
CA MET A 473 0.62 5.12 -17.17
C MET A 473 0.25 4.83 -18.63
N GLY A 474 -0.50 3.75 -18.86
CA GLY A 474 -0.80 3.22 -20.19
C GLY A 474 0.36 2.41 -20.79
N ALA A 475 0.37 2.27 -22.11
CA ALA A 475 1.48 1.62 -22.82
C ALA A 475 2.75 2.47 -22.86
N SER A 476 3.88 1.80 -23.03
CA SER A 476 5.21 2.35 -23.34
C SER A 476 5.80 1.68 -24.58
N ASP A 477 6.98 2.10 -25.02
CA ASP A 477 7.78 1.36 -26.02
C ASP A 477 8.18 -0.07 -25.57
N PHE A 478 8.19 -0.33 -24.26
CA PHE A 478 8.33 -1.67 -23.65
C PHE A 478 7.02 -2.51 -23.66
N SER A 479 5.89 -1.96 -24.10
CA SER A 479 4.62 -2.70 -24.13
C SER A 479 4.45 -3.54 -25.40
N LEU A 480 3.80 -4.70 -25.28
CA LEU A 480 3.53 -5.63 -26.41
C LEU A 480 2.59 -5.05 -27.49
N ARG A 481 1.80 -4.02 -27.15
CA ARG A 481 0.97 -3.23 -28.05
C ARG A 481 0.81 -1.81 -27.50
N PRO A 482 0.51 -0.79 -28.32
CA PRO A 482 -0.08 0.44 -27.81
C PRO A 482 -1.45 0.16 -27.19
N TYR A 483 -1.74 0.84 -26.09
CA TYR A 483 -3.03 0.90 -25.41
C TYR A 483 -3.07 2.15 -24.52
N THR A 484 -4.28 2.63 -24.29
CA THR A 484 -4.60 3.49 -23.14
C THR A 484 -5.65 2.78 -22.28
N TYR A 485 -6.09 3.41 -21.20
CA TYR A 485 -7.14 2.88 -20.32
C TYR A 485 -8.55 3.28 -20.77
N ASP A 486 -8.65 4.13 -21.80
CA ASP A 486 -9.88 4.43 -22.50
C ASP A 486 -9.62 4.70 -24.00
N ASP A 487 -9.49 3.62 -24.76
CA ASP A 487 -9.32 3.69 -26.22
C ASP A 487 -10.67 3.85 -26.98
N ILE A 488 -11.81 4.12 -26.30
CA ILE A 488 -13.15 4.27 -26.92
C ILE A 488 -13.36 5.69 -27.43
N GLU A 489 -13.56 5.84 -28.74
CA GLU A 489 -13.68 7.13 -29.41
C GLU A 489 -14.83 7.98 -28.86
N GLY A 490 -14.47 9.07 -28.17
CA GLY A 490 -15.42 10.07 -27.72
C GLY A 490 -16.10 9.79 -26.38
N ASP A 491 -15.58 8.86 -25.55
CA ASP A 491 -15.97 8.77 -24.14
C ASP A 491 -15.36 9.94 -23.34
N VAL A 492 -15.87 11.14 -23.62
CA VAL A 492 -15.62 12.37 -22.87
C VAL A 492 -16.18 12.31 -21.45
N THR A 493 -16.58 11.14 -20.96
CA THR A 493 -17.09 10.86 -19.61
C THR A 493 -16.26 9.82 -18.85
N LEU A 494 -15.21 9.23 -19.44
CA LEU A 494 -14.40 8.14 -18.89
C LEU A 494 -15.23 7.05 -18.17
N GLU A 495 -16.43 6.75 -18.70
CA GLU A 495 -17.33 5.74 -18.11
C GLU A 495 -16.84 4.31 -18.41
N HIS A 496 -16.10 4.13 -19.51
CA HIS A 496 -15.43 2.90 -19.91
C HIS A 496 -13.97 2.81 -19.46
N PHE A 497 -13.45 3.81 -18.74
CA PHE A 497 -12.06 3.78 -18.25
C PHE A 497 -11.83 2.58 -17.33
N ALA A 498 -10.86 1.74 -17.68
CA ALA A 498 -10.43 0.62 -16.86
C ALA A 498 -8.93 0.34 -17.04
N LEU A 499 -8.27 -0.13 -15.96
CA LEU A 499 -6.97 -0.78 -16.10
C LEU A 499 -7.12 -2.07 -16.92
N ILE A 500 -6.09 -2.42 -17.69
CA ILE A 500 -6.13 -3.62 -18.53
C ILE A 500 -5.51 -4.83 -17.81
N ASP A 501 -5.77 -6.03 -18.34
CA ASP A 501 -5.24 -7.31 -17.84
C ASP A 501 -3.75 -7.25 -17.44
N ASN A 502 -2.89 -6.62 -18.27
CA ASN A 502 -1.45 -6.46 -17.98
C ASN A 502 -1.13 -5.74 -16.65
N ASP A 503 -1.98 -4.81 -16.24
CA ASP A 503 -1.80 -4.05 -15.00
C ASP A 503 -2.18 -4.92 -13.79
N TYR A 504 -3.26 -5.70 -13.88
CA TYR A 504 -3.70 -6.64 -12.84
C TYR A 504 -2.87 -7.94 -12.76
N ASP A 505 -2.45 -8.49 -13.90
CA ASP A 505 -1.70 -9.75 -14.00
C ASP A 505 -0.21 -9.56 -13.71
N TYR A 506 0.37 -8.41 -14.09
CA TYR A 506 1.82 -8.20 -14.03
C TYR A 506 2.22 -7.01 -13.13
N LYS A 507 1.71 -5.80 -13.37
CA LYS A 507 2.22 -4.60 -12.68
C LYS A 507 1.84 -4.61 -11.18
N ILE A 508 0.54 -4.67 -10.86
CA ILE A 508 0.02 -4.63 -9.48
C ILE A 508 0.64 -5.74 -8.60
N PRO A 509 0.72 -7.02 -9.04
CA PRO A 509 1.37 -8.08 -8.27
C PRO A 509 2.87 -7.85 -8.03
N ILE A 510 3.62 -7.36 -9.02
CA ILE A 510 5.05 -7.06 -8.88
C ILE A 510 5.26 -5.92 -7.86
N LEU A 511 4.44 -4.87 -7.91
CA LEU A 511 4.58 -3.69 -7.05
C LEU A 511 4.18 -3.96 -5.61
N ASN A 512 3.11 -4.72 -5.39
CA ASN A 512 2.75 -5.21 -4.06
C ASN A 512 3.83 -6.18 -3.53
N ARG A 513 4.38 -7.09 -4.37
CA ARG A 513 5.52 -7.93 -3.95
C ARG A 513 6.75 -7.11 -3.60
N ALA A 514 7.13 -6.12 -4.39
CA ALA A 514 8.32 -5.30 -4.17
C ALA A 514 8.20 -4.40 -2.93
N THR A 515 7.02 -3.81 -2.69
CA THR A 515 6.75 -2.99 -1.50
C THR A 515 6.91 -3.82 -0.22
N GLU A 516 6.26 -4.99 -0.22
CA GLU A 516 6.25 -5.93 0.91
C GLU A 516 7.63 -6.61 1.12
N ILE A 517 8.41 -6.83 0.04
CA ILE A 517 9.81 -7.28 0.13
C ILE A 517 10.71 -6.24 0.82
N ARG A 518 10.45 -4.94 0.62
CA ARG A 518 11.33 -3.88 1.10
C ARG A 518 11.03 -3.44 2.54
N GLY A 519 9.86 -3.75 3.09
CA GLY A 519 9.46 -3.43 4.48
C GLY A 519 9.19 -1.94 4.76
N GLN A 520 9.67 -1.04 3.91
CA GLN A 520 9.28 0.36 3.83
C GLN A 520 8.70 0.63 2.44
N GLU A 521 7.60 1.40 2.41
CA GLU A 521 6.91 1.87 1.21
C GLU A 521 7.88 2.30 0.09
N LEU A 522 7.65 1.75 -1.10
CA LEU A 522 8.33 2.17 -2.31
C LEU A 522 7.77 3.51 -2.78
N LYS A 523 8.67 4.44 -3.10
CA LYS A 523 8.34 5.68 -3.78
C LYS A 523 8.12 5.35 -5.27
N LEU A 524 6.89 4.99 -5.64
CA LEU A 524 6.57 4.73 -7.05
C LEU A 524 6.36 6.06 -7.79
N PHE A 525 6.86 6.17 -9.02
CA PHE A 525 6.73 7.34 -9.87
C PHE A 525 5.98 6.98 -11.15
N THR A 526 5.00 7.77 -11.58
CA THR A 526 4.33 7.52 -12.88
C THR A 526 4.58 8.61 -13.89
N SER A 527 4.36 8.24 -15.15
CA SER A 527 4.39 9.16 -16.27
C SER A 527 3.56 8.57 -17.42
N PRO A 528 2.63 9.32 -18.04
CA PRO A 528 1.95 8.87 -19.23
C PRO A 528 2.84 9.02 -20.45
N TRP A 529 2.81 8.03 -21.33
CA TRP A 529 3.42 8.16 -22.65
C TRP A 529 2.49 8.84 -23.64
N SER A 530 1.17 8.62 -23.58
CA SER A 530 0.19 9.32 -24.41
C SER A 530 -1.20 9.34 -23.78
N ALA A 531 -1.95 10.39 -24.08
CA ALA A 531 -3.42 10.35 -24.00
C ALA A 531 -4.03 9.39 -25.04
N PRO A 532 -5.29 8.96 -24.85
CA PRO A 532 -6.07 8.27 -25.87
C PRO A 532 -5.99 8.94 -27.23
N TRP A 533 -5.96 8.11 -28.29
CA TRP A 533 -5.72 8.58 -29.66
C TRP A 533 -6.76 9.62 -30.12
N TRP A 534 -8.00 9.49 -29.66
CA TRP A 534 -9.13 10.37 -29.98
C TRP A 534 -9.10 11.72 -29.24
N MET A 535 -8.36 11.84 -28.13
CA MET A 535 -8.17 13.13 -27.42
C MET A 535 -7.10 14.02 -28.08
N LYS A 536 -6.45 13.56 -29.14
CA LYS A 536 -5.26 14.19 -29.74
C LYS A 536 -5.56 14.69 -31.15
N ILE A 537 -5.00 15.85 -31.50
CA ILE A 537 -5.36 16.66 -32.68
C ILE A 537 -5.34 15.85 -33.99
N ASN A 538 -4.47 14.84 -34.10
CA ASN A 538 -4.32 14.01 -35.30
C ASN A 538 -4.88 12.57 -35.17
N GLY A 539 -5.69 12.26 -34.15
CA GLY A 539 -6.35 10.95 -34.03
C GLY A 539 -5.39 9.75 -33.91
N THR A 540 -4.33 9.86 -33.09
CA THR A 540 -3.22 8.89 -33.10
C THR A 540 -2.58 8.68 -31.72
N THR A 541 -2.16 7.43 -31.44
CA THR A 541 -1.35 7.09 -30.26
C THR A 541 0.11 7.55 -30.37
N GLY A 542 0.61 7.81 -31.59
CA GLY A 542 1.93 8.38 -31.83
C GLY A 542 1.96 9.91 -31.76
N ILE A 543 3.04 10.50 -32.31
CA ILE A 543 3.36 11.94 -32.33
C ILE A 543 2.13 12.82 -32.65
N SER A 544 1.58 13.46 -31.62
CA SER A 544 0.57 14.51 -31.70
C SER A 544 0.41 15.17 -30.33
N HIS A 545 -0.20 16.35 -30.29
CA HIS A 545 -0.55 17.05 -29.06
C HIS A 545 -1.99 16.72 -28.63
N LEU A 546 -2.27 16.89 -27.35
CA LEU A 546 -3.64 16.93 -26.82
C LEU A 546 -4.42 18.09 -27.46
N ALA A 547 -5.70 17.89 -27.78
CA ALA A 547 -6.56 18.98 -28.24
C ALA A 547 -7.15 19.76 -27.05
N GLU A 548 -7.34 21.08 -27.18
CA GLU A 548 -7.71 21.97 -26.07
C GLU A 548 -9.07 21.62 -25.44
N GLU A 549 -10.00 21.12 -26.24
CA GLU A 549 -11.31 20.63 -25.79
C GLU A 549 -11.25 19.44 -24.82
N TYR A 550 -10.12 18.72 -24.76
CA TYR A 550 -9.92 17.57 -23.85
C TYR A 550 -8.93 17.87 -22.71
N TYR A 551 -8.54 19.14 -22.50
CA TYR A 551 -7.60 19.51 -21.43
C TYR A 551 -8.11 19.16 -20.02
N GLN A 552 -9.43 19.26 -19.79
CA GLN A 552 -10.06 18.81 -18.55
C GLN A 552 -10.11 17.27 -18.50
N VAL A 553 -10.70 16.63 -19.52
CA VAL A 553 -10.84 15.16 -19.65
C VAL A 553 -9.51 14.41 -19.47
N TRP A 554 -8.40 14.95 -19.98
CA TRP A 554 -7.08 14.36 -19.82
C TRP A 554 -6.48 14.59 -18.42
N ALA A 555 -6.85 15.66 -17.72
CA ALA A 555 -6.49 15.82 -16.32
C ALA A 555 -7.31 14.86 -15.43
N ASP A 556 -8.61 14.72 -15.71
CA ASP A 556 -9.50 13.74 -15.07
C ASP A 556 -9.03 12.28 -15.28
N TYR A 557 -8.42 11.98 -16.44
CA TYR A 557 -7.84 10.66 -16.75
C TYR A 557 -6.73 10.25 -15.77
N PHE A 558 -5.94 11.21 -15.24
CA PHE A 558 -4.96 10.88 -14.19
C PHE A 558 -5.69 10.41 -12.93
N VAL A 559 -6.73 11.12 -12.52
CA VAL A 559 -7.56 10.81 -11.35
C VAL A 559 -8.10 9.38 -11.50
N LYS A 560 -8.78 9.08 -12.61
CA LYS A 560 -9.25 7.72 -12.96
C LYS A 560 -8.17 6.63 -12.94
N TYR A 561 -6.97 6.89 -13.50
CA TYR A 561 -5.87 5.93 -13.50
C TYR A 561 -5.47 5.54 -12.08
N PHE A 562 -5.33 6.54 -11.23
CA PHE A 562 -4.92 6.30 -9.86
C PHE A 562 -6.08 5.76 -9.01
N ASP A 563 -7.33 6.19 -9.22
CA ASP A 563 -8.55 5.66 -8.59
C ASP A 563 -8.79 4.17 -8.90
N ALA A 564 -8.22 3.67 -10.00
CA ALA A 564 -8.25 2.25 -10.33
C ALA A 564 -7.08 1.46 -9.69
N TYR A 565 -5.92 2.08 -9.48
CA TYR A 565 -4.83 1.52 -8.66
C TYR A 565 -5.11 1.58 -7.15
N ALA A 566 -5.94 2.55 -6.75
CA ALA A 566 -6.40 2.85 -5.40
C ALA A 566 -7.19 1.70 -4.77
N GLN A 567 -8.24 1.27 -5.46
CA GLN A 567 -9.10 0.15 -5.09
C GLN A 567 -8.32 -1.20 -5.02
N GLN A 568 -7.05 -1.21 -5.44
CA GLN A 568 -6.11 -2.33 -5.40
C GLN A 568 -4.98 -2.13 -4.35
N GLY A 569 -5.07 -1.07 -3.54
CA GLY A 569 -4.14 -0.74 -2.44
C GLY A 569 -2.77 -0.22 -2.86
N ILE A 570 -2.59 0.28 -4.10
CA ILE A 570 -1.30 0.74 -4.62
C ILE A 570 -1.18 2.26 -4.63
N SER A 571 0.06 2.73 -4.46
CA SER A 571 0.39 4.14 -4.38
C SER A 571 1.65 4.56 -5.11
N PHE A 572 1.67 5.86 -5.42
CA PHE A 572 2.77 6.58 -6.03
C PHE A 572 3.25 7.68 -5.07
N TRP A 573 4.54 8.02 -5.08
CA TRP A 573 5.12 9.15 -4.36
C TRP A 573 5.14 10.42 -5.21
N GLY A 574 5.09 10.28 -6.54
CA GLY A 574 5.12 11.39 -7.48
C GLY A 574 4.77 10.98 -8.90
N TYR A 575 4.72 11.97 -9.79
CA TYR A 575 4.48 11.77 -11.21
C TYR A 575 5.08 12.90 -12.05
N SER A 576 5.13 12.72 -13.36
CA SER A 576 5.32 13.82 -14.31
C SER A 576 4.07 14.03 -15.18
N PRO A 577 3.78 15.26 -15.62
CA PRO A 577 2.65 15.55 -16.51
C PRO A 577 2.70 14.86 -17.89
N GLN A 578 3.88 14.40 -18.33
CA GLN A 578 4.12 13.69 -19.59
C GLN A 578 5.52 13.05 -19.59
N ASN A 579 5.69 11.85 -20.16
CA ASN A 579 6.99 11.28 -20.52
C ASN A 579 7.48 11.93 -21.82
N GLU A 580 8.64 12.58 -21.80
CA GLU A 580 9.31 13.15 -22.97
C GLU A 580 8.42 14.06 -23.84
N PRO A 581 7.85 15.14 -23.26
CA PRO A 581 6.98 16.08 -23.97
C PRO A 581 7.62 16.71 -25.22
N ILE A 582 8.96 16.81 -25.30
CA ILE A 582 9.62 17.28 -26.52
C ILE A 582 9.65 16.17 -27.57
N GLN A 583 9.95 14.93 -27.17
CA GLN A 583 10.01 13.78 -28.10
C GLN A 583 8.63 13.41 -28.68
N GLY A 584 7.55 13.58 -27.91
CA GLY A 584 6.18 13.47 -28.43
C GLY A 584 5.79 14.54 -29.46
N SER A 585 6.70 15.48 -29.74
CA SER A 585 6.59 16.51 -30.78
C SER A 585 7.59 16.29 -31.94
N ASP A 586 8.40 15.23 -31.93
CA ASP A 586 9.44 14.95 -32.94
C ASP A 586 8.99 13.86 -33.93
N HIS A 587 9.04 14.17 -35.23
CA HIS A 587 8.68 13.27 -36.34
C HIS A 587 9.51 11.96 -36.41
N ALA A 588 10.59 11.82 -35.66
CA ALA A 588 11.40 10.59 -35.61
C ALA A 588 10.80 9.47 -34.73
N ALA A 589 9.92 9.79 -33.77
CA ALA A 589 9.43 8.82 -32.77
C ALA A 589 8.40 7.82 -33.34
N LYS A 590 8.71 6.52 -33.29
CA LYS A 590 7.84 5.43 -33.79
C LYS A 590 7.08 4.68 -32.68
N ILE A 591 6.85 5.35 -31.57
CA ILE A 591 6.36 4.78 -30.31
C ILE A 591 5.17 5.60 -29.78
N ILE A 592 4.38 5.00 -28.90
CA ILE A 592 3.28 5.71 -28.22
C ILE A 592 3.84 6.96 -27.52
N SER A 593 3.28 8.13 -27.81
CA SER A 593 3.88 9.42 -27.43
C SER A 593 2.88 10.57 -27.53
N MET A 594 3.02 11.58 -26.67
CA MET A 594 2.25 12.83 -26.75
C MET A 594 3.13 14.04 -26.48
N GLY A 595 3.03 15.04 -27.36
CA GLY A 595 3.84 16.25 -27.28
C GLY A 595 3.25 17.32 -26.36
N TRP A 596 4.12 18.10 -25.73
CA TRP A 596 3.77 19.40 -25.17
C TRP A 596 4.88 20.42 -25.49
N THR A 597 4.53 21.70 -25.56
CA THR A 597 5.51 22.77 -25.32
C THR A 597 5.42 23.23 -23.87
N LYS A 598 6.50 23.79 -23.32
CA LYS A 598 6.46 24.40 -21.98
C LYS A 598 5.43 25.52 -21.89
N GLU A 599 5.21 26.26 -22.98
CA GLU A 599 4.22 27.33 -23.09
C GLU A 599 2.77 26.83 -23.03
N SER A 600 2.49 25.60 -23.48
CA SER A 600 1.18 24.94 -23.35
C SER A 600 1.03 24.13 -22.06
N GLN A 601 2.08 23.46 -21.60
CA GLN A 601 2.05 22.64 -20.39
C GLN A 601 1.98 23.50 -19.12
N THR A 602 2.59 24.68 -19.10
CA THR A 602 2.56 25.59 -17.94
C THR A 602 1.13 26.05 -17.59
N PRO A 603 0.32 26.61 -18.52
CA PRO A 603 -1.08 26.92 -18.23
C PRO A 603 -1.92 25.65 -18.05
N TRP A 604 -1.67 24.55 -18.76
CA TRP A 604 -2.39 23.30 -18.47
C TRP A 604 -2.15 22.80 -17.04
N ILE A 605 -0.93 22.91 -16.51
CA ILE A 605 -0.62 22.67 -15.09
C ILE A 605 -1.31 23.69 -14.18
N ALA A 606 -1.31 24.98 -14.52
CA ALA A 606 -1.93 26.02 -13.67
C ALA A 606 -3.46 25.92 -13.59
N ASP A 607 -4.11 25.61 -14.71
CA ASP A 607 -5.54 25.84 -14.92
C ASP A 607 -6.36 24.53 -14.94
N TYR A 608 -5.73 23.38 -15.24
CA TYR A 608 -6.41 22.08 -15.38
C TYR A 608 -5.76 20.97 -14.56
N LEU A 609 -4.53 20.54 -14.86
CA LEU A 609 -3.89 19.39 -14.19
C LEU A 609 -3.57 19.69 -12.73
N GLY A 610 -3.02 20.85 -12.41
CA GLY A 610 -2.82 21.27 -11.03
C GLY A 610 -4.14 21.23 -10.28
N PRO A 611 -5.16 22.01 -10.67
CA PRO A 611 -6.48 22.00 -10.03
C PRO A 611 -7.23 20.66 -10.04
N THR A 612 -7.13 19.83 -11.08
CA THR A 612 -7.86 18.54 -11.22
C THR A 612 -7.08 17.38 -10.63
N MET A 613 -5.80 17.55 -10.36
CA MET A 613 -5.14 16.72 -9.37
C MET A 613 -5.49 17.28 -7.99
N GLU A 614 -5.50 18.60 -7.83
CA GLU A 614 -5.62 19.28 -6.54
C GLU A 614 -7.01 19.28 -5.92
N LYS A 615 -8.19 19.04 -6.64
CA LYS A 615 -10.86 18.07 -6.04
C LYS A 615 -11.22 16.68 -5.26
N GLY A 616 -10.72 15.43 -5.17
CA GLY A 616 -9.87 14.48 -5.94
C GLY A 616 -8.44 14.15 -5.48
N GLY A 617 -7.94 14.66 -4.35
CA GLY A 617 -6.74 14.16 -3.66
C GLY A 617 -5.33 14.29 -4.31
N TYR A 618 -5.19 14.30 -5.64
CA TYR A 618 -3.91 14.22 -6.37
C TYR A 618 -2.98 15.44 -6.36
N GLY A 619 -3.34 16.55 -5.72
CA GLY A 619 -2.42 17.65 -5.43
C GLY A 619 -1.20 17.18 -4.61
N ASP A 620 -1.39 16.11 -3.84
CA ASP A 620 -0.44 15.63 -2.86
C ASP A 620 0.44 14.44 -3.29
N LEU A 621 0.62 14.30 -4.60
CA LEU A 621 1.78 13.62 -5.18
C LEU A 621 2.91 14.63 -5.46
N LYS A 622 4.18 14.18 -5.49
CA LYS A 622 5.29 15.04 -5.96
C LYS A 622 5.29 15.16 -7.50
N MET A 623 4.65 16.20 -8.04
CA MET A 623 4.76 16.54 -9.46
C MET A 623 6.19 17.00 -9.80
N MET A 624 6.83 16.30 -10.74
CA MET A 624 8.12 16.67 -11.32
C MET A 624 7.92 17.06 -12.78
N ILE A 625 8.25 18.30 -13.15
CA ILE A 625 8.14 18.76 -14.53
C ILE A 625 9.24 18.21 -15.43
N LEU A 626 9.11 18.52 -16.73
CA LEU A 626 9.97 18.11 -17.84
C LEU A 626 9.95 16.62 -18.17
N ASP A 627 10.57 15.77 -17.35
CA ASP A 627 10.71 14.31 -17.58
C ASP A 627 11.17 13.95 -19.01
N ASP A 628 12.19 14.69 -19.45
CA ASP A 628 12.87 14.64 -20.76
C ASP A 628 14.35 15.01 -20.53
N ASN A 629 15.16 15.00 -21.58
CA ASN A 629 16.60 15.13 -21.54
C ASN A 629 17.09 16.44 -20.88
N ARG A 630 18.14 16.37 -20.04
CA ARG A 630 18.64 17.51 -19.24
C ARG A 630 18.97 18.76 -20.05
N SER A 631 19.24 18.65 -21.35
CA SER A 631 19.39 19.78 -22.28
C SER A 631 18.18 20.73 -22.34
N ARG A 632 17.01 20.29 -21.86
CA ARG A 632 15.76 21.07 -21.78
C ARG A 632 15.50 21.71 -20.41
N LEU A 633 16.22 21.27 -19.36
CA LEU A 633 16.01 21.65 -17.95
C LEU A 633 15.91 23.16 -17.72
N PRO A 634 16.86 24.01 -18.17
CA PRO A 634 16.82 25.44 -17.84
C PRO A 634 15.56 26.11 -18.40
N GLY A 635 15.28 25.88 -19.69
CA GLY A 635 14.15 26.51 -20.36
C GLY A 635 12.79 26.08 -19.82
N TRP A 636 12.62 24.81 -19.43
CA TRP A 636 11.36 24.31 -18.85
C TRP A 636 11.14 24.86 -17.43
N ALA A 637 12.18 24.79 -16.59
CA ALA A 637 12.16 25.30 -15.23
C ALA A 637 11.92 26.82 -15.19
N GLU A 638 12.60 27.60 -16.04
CA GLU A 638 12.40 29.06 -16.17
C GLU A 638 10.94 29.42 -16.47
N THR A 639 10.30 28.74 -17.42
CA THR A 639 8.93 29.05 -17.84
C THR A 639 7.91 28.64 -16.78
N VAL A 640 8.02 27.43 -16.21
CA VAL A 640 7.08 26.97 -15.19
C VAL A 640 7.25 27.76 -13.89
N PHE A 641 8.49 27.98 -13.42
CA PHE A 641 8.73 28.72 -12.18
C PHE A 641 8.54 30.24 -12.28
N ALA A 642 8.33 30.79 -13.48
CA ALA A 642 7.88 32.16 -13.69
C ALA A 642 6.35 32.32 -13.57
N ASN A 643 5.56 31.28 -13.83
CA ASN A 643 4.13 31.26 -13.54
C ASN A 643 3.92 30.90 -12.06
N ALA A 644 3.37 31.82 -11.27
CA ALA A 644 3.21 31.63 -9.83
C ALA A 644 2.29 30.45 -9.45
N VAL A 645 1.26 30.17 -10.27
CA VAL A 645 0.27 29.09 -10.03
C VAL A 645 0.83 27.74 -10.47
N ALA A 646 1.43 27.67 -11.66
CA ALA A 646 2.10 26.44 -12.10
C ALA A 646 3.27 26.08 -11.16
N LYS A 647 3.97 27.08 -10.61
CA LYS A 647 5.04 26.89 -9.64
C LYS A 647 4.59 26.24 -8.33
N SER A 648 3.43 26.60 -7.78
CA SER A 648 2.96 26.04 -6.50
C SER A 648 2.79 24.52 -6.56
N TYR A 649 2.39 24.00 -7.72
CA TYR A 649 2.18 22.57 -7.94
C TYR A 649 3.47 21.75 -8.15
N VAL A 650 4.64 22.39 -8.31
CA VAL A 650 5.84 21.73 -8.82
C VAL A 650 6.91 21.54 -7.74
N ALA A 651 7.14 20.28 -7.39
CA ALA A 651 8.11 19.89 -6.36
C ALA A 651 9.56 19.82 -6.85
N GLY A 652 9.78 19.79 -8.16
CA GLY A 652 11.10 19.65 -8.76
C GLY A 652 11.04 19.35 -10.26
N THR A 653 12.12 18.82 -10.82
CA THR A 653 12.23 18.54 -12.26
C THR A 653 12.88 17.17 -12.47
N ALA A 654 12.22 16.31 -13.23
CA ALA A 654 12.76 15.03 -13.67
C ALA A 654 13.56 15.24 -14.97
N VAL A 655 14.66 14.50 -15.14
CA VAL A 655 15.51 14.60 -16.34
C VAL A 655 16.01 13.25 -16.82
N HIS A 656 15.86 13.01 -18.12
CA HIS A 656 16.55 11.93 -18.83
C HIS A 656 17.99 12.36 -19.19
N TRP A 657 18.81 11.38 -19.55
CA TRP A 657 20.23 11.55 -19.82
C TRP A 657 20.70 10.83 -21.09
N TYR A 658 19.80 10.58 -22.05
CA TYR A 658 20.17 9.94 -23.32
C TYR A 658 21.13 10.81 -24.15
N THR A 659 21.13 12.13 -23.92
CA THR A 659 22.07 13.09 -24.52
C THR A 659 23.36 13.30 -23.71
N ASP A 660 23.56 12.58 -22.60
CA ASP A 660 24.77 12.69 -21.77
C ASP A 660 25.81 11.62 -22.17
N GLU A 661 27.10 11.92 -22.03
CA GLU A 661 28.18 10.93 -22.25
C GLU A 661 28.32 9.92 -21.10
N GLY A 662 27.32 9.05 -20.97
CA GLY A 662 27.31 7.87 -20.11
C GLY A 662 26.88 8.12 -18.66
N ILE A 663 26.36 7.06 -18.03
CA ILE A 663 25.97 7.07 -16.61
C ILE A 663 27.26 7.13 -15.76
N ARG A 664 27.47 8.24 -15.04
CA ARG A 664 28.65 8.43 -14.16
C ARG A 664 28.22 8.75 -12.72
N PRO A 665 28.88 8.20 -11.68
CA PRO A 665 28.68 8.54 -10.26
C PRO A 665 28.62 10.03 -9.93
N ASN A 666 29.29 10.86 -10.75
CA ASN A 666 29.43 12.29 -10.54
C ASN A 666 28.09 13.07 -10.56
N ALA A 667 26.96 12.43 -10.86
CA ALA A 667 25.62 13.01 -10.79
C ALA A 667 25.30 13.60 -9.39
N PHE A 668 25.63 12.90 -8.30
CA PHE A 668 25.39 13.39 -6.93
C PHE A 668 26.27 14.61 -6.58
N ASN A 669 27.48 14.69 -7.14
CA ASN A 669 28.32 15.90 -7.06
C ASN A 669 27.78 17.07 -7.91
N ASN A 670 26.69 16.87 -8.66
CA ASN A 670 25.98 17.86 -9.48
C ASN A 670 24.50 18.01 -9.05
N TRP A 671 24.25 17.94 -7.74
CA TRP A 671 22.95 18.25 -7.09
C TRP A 671 21.78 17.32 -7.45
N VAL A 672 22.04 16.15 -8.06
CA VAL A 672 21.03 15.10 -8.24
C VAL A 672 20.74 14.43 -6.89
N VAL A 673 19.45 14.25 -6.57
CA VAL A 673 18.98 13.71 -5.27
C VAL A 673 18.33 12.32 -5.37
N GLY A 674 18.27 11.72 -6.56
CA GLY A 674 17.70 10.39 -6.79
C GLY A 674 17.80 9.96 -8.26
N TRP A 675 17.63 8.65 -8.53
CA TRP A 675 17.68 8.06 -9.87
C TRP A 675 16.85 6.76 -9.93
N THR A 676 16.26 6.46 -11.10
CA THR A 676 15.60 5.19 -11.48
C THR A 676 16.12 4.69 -12.82
N ASP A 677 16.37 3.38 -12.92
CA ASP A 677 16.58 2.71 -14.20
C ASP A 677 15.28 2.60 -15.01
N TRP A 678 15.40 2.29 -16.30
CA TRP A 678 14.26 2.12 -17.21
C TRP A 678 13.57 0.76 -17.07
N ASN A 679 14.34 -0.31 -16.85
CA ASN A 679 13.81 -1.66 -16.69
C ASN A 679 14.52 -2.38 -15.54
N MET A 680 13.73 -2.94 -14.62
CA MET A 680 14.27 -3.79 -13.56
C MET A 680 14.74 -5.15 -14.10
N ALA A 681 13.98 -5.74 -15.04
CA ALA A 681 14.25 -7.05 -15.63
C ALA A 681 13.69 -7.17 -17.05
N ILE A 682 14.37 -7.94 -17.91
CA ILE A 682 13.90 -8.36 -19.26
C ILE A 682 14.38 -9.79 -19.55
N ASN A 683 13.95 -10.41 -20.66
CA ASN A 683 14.40 -11.74 -21.08
C ASN A 683 15.76 -11.73 -21.80
N GLU A 684 16.31 -12.91 -22.06
CA GLU A 684 17.60 -13.13 -22.75
C GLU A 684 17.69 -12.55 -24.19
N GLN A 685 16.57 -12.13 -24.78
CA GLN A 685 16.51 -11.51 -26.11
C GLN A 685 16.25 -9.99 -26.05
N GLY A 686 16.24 -9.40 -24.85
CA GLY A 686 16.10 -7.95 -24.65
C GLY A 686 14.66 -7.44 -24.60
N GLY A 687 13.67 -8.32 -24.38
CA GLY A 687 12.23 -7.97 -24.35
C GLY A 687 11.45 -8.69 -23.23
N PRO A 688 10.11 -8.79 -23.31
CA PRO A 688 9.25 -8.26 -24.37
C PRO A 688 9.27 -6.72 -24.44
N ALA A 689 9.44 -6.18 -25.64
CA ALA A 689 9.43 -4.75 -25.94
C ALA A 689 9.35 -4.54 -27.47
N THR A 690 9.16 -3.29 -27.93
CA THR A 690 9.11 -2.95 -29.37
C THR A 690 10.47 -3.11 -30.07
N PHE A 691 11.57 -3.05 -29.32
CA PHE A 691 12.95 -3.25 -29.75
C PHE A 691 13.68 -4.15 -28.76
N GLY A 692 14.96 -4.47 -29.00
CA GLY A 692 15.79 -5.20 -28.03
C GLY A 692 16.57 -4.23 -27.13
N TYR A 693 16.37 -4.31 -25.82
CA TYR A 693 16.96 -3.41 -24.80
C TYR A 693 17.88 -4.16 -23.82
N ASN A 694 18.36 -3.49 -22.78
CA ASN A 694 19.09 -4.07 -21.65
C ASN A 694 18.50 -3.64 -20.29
N ALA A 695 18.75 -4.41 -19.23
CA ALA A 695 18.25 -4.16 -17.87
C ALA A 695 19.24 -4.63 -16.80
N ALA A 696 19.03 -4.23 -15.55
CA ALA A 696 19.85 -4.67 -14.41
C ALA A 696 19.75 -6.19 -14.12
N ILE A 697 18.65 -6.84 -14.54
CA ILE A 697 18.41 -8.29 -14.45
C ILE A 697 18.03 -8.84 -15.83
N ILE A 698 18.57 -10.01 -16.19
CA ILE A 698 18.09 -10.82 -17.33
C ILE A 698 17.41 -12.09 -16.81
N VAL A 699 16.30 -12.50 -17.41
CA VAL A 699 15.50 -13.66 -16.99
C VAL A 699 15.50 -14.75 -18.06
N ASN A 700 15.92 -15.96 -17.70
CA ASN A 700 15.71 -17.18 -18.49
C ASN A 700 14.53 -17.96 -17.89
N ALA A 701 13.32 -17.61 -18.34
CA ALA A 701 12.08 -18.26 -17.91
C ALA A 701 11.93 -19.73 -18.38
N THR A 702 12.84 -20.23 -19.24
CA THR A 702 12.85 -21.65 -19.66
C THR A 702 13.68 -22.52 -18.71
N ALA A 703 14.68 -21.92 -18.06
CA ALA A 703 15.52 -22.56 -17.05
C ALA A 703 15.06 -22.33 -15.61
N ASP A 704 14.12 -21.40 -15.39
CA ASP A 704 13.76 -20.83 -14.07
C ASP A 704 14.96 -20.12 -13.39
N GLU A 705 15.77 -19.43 -14.21
CA GLU A 705 16.97 -18.71 -13.78
C GLU A 705 16.89 -17.20 -14.08
N PHE A 706 17.66 -16.41 -13.34
CA PHE A 706 17.91 -15.00 -13.67
C PHE A 706 19.35 -14.58 -13.36
N TYR A 707 19.85 -13.63 -14.15
CA TYR A 707 21.24 -13.19 -14.14
C TYR A 707 21.31 -11.71 -13.75
N LYS A 708 22.00 -11.42 -12.64
CA LYS A 708 22.25 -10.05 -12.15
C LYS A 708 23.38 -9.41 -12.97
N GLN A 709 23.08 -8.38 -13.75
CA GLN A 709 24.10 -7.64 -14.50
C GLN A 709 24.83 -6.61 -13.62
N PRO A 710 26.01 -6.10 -14.04
CA PRO A 710 26.75 -5.06 -13.31
C PRO A 710 25.93 -3.83 -12.84
N PRO A 711 24.92 -3.31 -13.56
CA PRO A 711 24.10 -2.19 -13.08
C PRO A 711 23.36 -2.46 -11.76
N TYR A 712 22.95 -3.71 -11.48
CA TYR A 712 22.36 -4.09 -10.20
C TYR A 712 23.33 -3.83 -9.04
N TYR A 713 24.58 -4.26 -9.19
CA TYR A 713 25.62 -4.07 -8.18
C TYR A 713 26.07 -2.61 -8.09
N PHE A 714 26.07 -1.89 -9.21
CA PHE A 714 26.33 -0.45 -9.21
C PHE A 714 25.28 0.32 -8.39
N GLN A 715 23.98 0.10 -8.64
CA GLN A 715 22.89 0.70 -7.88
C GLN A 715 22.97 0.36 -6.39
N ALA A 716 23.28 -0.90 -6.06
CA ALA A 716 23.39 -1.39 -4.69
C ALA A 716 24.39 -0.59 -3.83
N HIS A 717 25.53 -0.15 -4.39
CA HIS A 717 26.50 0.62 -3.60
C HIS A 717 25.93 1.94 -3.07
N PHE A 718 25.03 2.59 -3.81
CA PHE A 718 24.40 3.84 -3.38
C PHE A 718 23.22 3.56 -2.45
N SER A 719 22.31 2.68 -2.86
CA SER A 719 21.05 2.41 -2.14
C SER A 719 21.21 1.66 -0.82
N MET A 720 22.26 0.85 -0.64
CA MET A 720 22.51 0.12 0.61
C MET A 720 23.24 0.95 1.67
N PHE A 721 24.00 1.97 1.26
CA PHE A 721 24.91 2.70 2.16
C PHE A 721 24.62 4.20 2.28
N ILE A 722 23.86 4.80 1.36
CA ILE A 722 23.37 6.19 1.46
C ILE A 722 21.87 6.14 1.75
N PRO A 723 21.44 6.07 3.03
CA PRO A 723 20.03 6.14 3.37
C PRO A 723 19.45 7.52 2.99
N PRO A 724 18.10 7.65 2.90
CA PRO A 724 17.45 8.95 2.77
C PRO A 724 17.95 9.98 3.81
N ASP A 725 17.86 11.25 3.44
CA ASP A 725 18.26 12.41 4.27
C ASP A 725 19.77 12.47 4.62
N SER A 726 20.58 11.52 4.12
CA SER A 726 22.04 11.62 4.12
C SER A 726 22.51 12.86 3.37
N LYS A 727 23.36 13.66 4.02
CA LYS A 727 23.84 14.93 3.49
C LYS A 727 25.13 14.70 2.73
N HIS A 728 25.14 15.03 1.45
CA HIS A 728 26.36 15.10 0.65
C HIS A 728 27.37 16.02 1.32
N VAL A 729 28.64 15.59 1.39
CA VAL A 729 29.72 16.38 1.99
C VAL A 729 30.95 16.40 1.10
N SER A 730 31.71 17.50 1.22
CA SER A 730 32.96 17.70 0.47
C SER A 730 34.00 16.65 0.87
N LEU A 731 34.37 15.80 -0.09
CA LEU A 731 35.47 14.84 0.05
C LEU A 731 36.74 15.41 -0.58
N THR A 732 37.86 15.29 0.12
CA THR A 732 39.20 15.64 -0.40
C THR A 732 40.13 14.46 -0.20
N SER A 733 40.78 14.00 -1.26
CA SER A 733 41.82 12.96 -1.21
C SER A 733 43.17 13.56 -1.58
N ASP A 734 44.21 13.21 -0.83
CA ASP A 734 45.59 13.64 -1.15
C ASP A 734 46.12 12.99 -2.45
N ASN A 735 45.56 11.83 -2.83
CA ASN A 735 45.78 11.17 -4.13
C ASN A 735 44.72 10.08 -4.36
N ASP A 736 43.60 10.38 -5.04
CA ASP A 736 42.55 9.39 -5.35
C ASP A 736 42.87 8.47 -6.54
N GLY A 737 43.97 8.70 -7.25
CA GLY A 737 44.39 7.89 -8.40
C GLY A 737 43.42 7.89 -9.59
N GLY A 738 42.42 8.79 -9.62
CA GLY A 738 41.35 8.80 -10.62
C GLY A 738 40.08 8.03 -10.24
N LEU A 739 39.96 7.53 -9.00
CA LEU A 739 38.73 6.93 -8.49
C LEU A 739 37.59 7.95 -8.45
N LEU A 740 36.44 7.66 -9.06
CA LEU A 740 35.26 8.50 -8.90
C LEU A 740 34.71 8.32 -7.49
N ASN A 741 34.58 9.43 -6.77
CA ASN A 741 34.31 9.42 -5.34
C ASN A 741 33.18 10.38 -4.95
N VAL A 742 32.47 10.01 -3.88
CA VAL A 742 31.42 10.81 -3.24
C VAL A 742 31.34 10.45 -1.76
N ALA A 743 31.11 11.45 -0.90
CA ALA A 743 30.93 11.25 0.53
C ALA A 743 29.60 11.80 1.02
N PHE A 744 29.06 11.14 2.05
CA PHE A 744 27.85 11.53 2.74
C PHE A 744 28.06 11.43 4.25
N ILE A 745 27.44 12.35 4.99
CA ILE A 745 27.16 12.15 6.41
C ILE A 745 25.73 11.63 6.50
N THR A 746 25.54 10.43 7.06
CA THR A 746 24.20 9.86 7.30
C THR A 746 23.44 10.69 8.34
N PRO A 747 22.10 10.57 8.45
CA PRO A 747 21.35 11.19 9.55
C PRO A 747 21.87 10.80 10.95
N GLU A 748 22.48 9.63 11.06
CA GLU A 748 23.07 9.03 12.27
C GLU A 748 24.51 9.50 12.53
N THR A 749 25.04 10.41 11.70
CA THR A 749 26.37 11.04 11.74
C THR A 749 27.57 10.20 11.29
N ASP A 750 27.35 8.99 10.79
CA ASP A 750 28.39 8.19 10.13
C ASP A 750 28.86 8.82 8.81
N VAL A 751 30.14 8.66 8.50
CA VAL A 751 30.73 9.12 7.23
C VAL A 751 30.80 7.94 6.26
N VAL A 752 29.92 7.96 5.25
CA VAL A 752 29.89 6.97 4.16
C VAL A 752 30.64 7.53 2.96
N VAL A 753 31.63 6.78 2.47
CA VAL A 753 32.40 7.13 1.27
C VAL A 753 32.25 6.02 0.24
N ILE A 754 31.71 6.36 -0.93
CA ILE A 754 31.68 5.45 -2.09
C ILE A 754 32.85 5.81 -2.99
N LEU A 755 33.70 4.81 -3.25
CA LEU A 755 34.79 4.88 -4.22
C LEU A 755 34.49 3.91 -5.37
N MET A 756 34.21 4.44 -6.56
CA MET A 756 34.08 3.64 -7.77
C MET A 756 35.40 3.64 -8.54
N ASN A 757 36.01 2.47 -8.63
CA ASN A 757 37.05 2.19 -9.62
C ASN A 757 36.40 1.85 -10.96
N SER A 758 36.84 2.48 -12.05
CA SER A 758 36.26 2.36 -13.40
C SER A 758 36.99 1.36 -14.28
#